data_AF-A0A8H4RTJ5-F1
#
_entry.id   AF-A0A8H4RTJ5-F1
#
_cell.length_a   1.000
_cell.length_b   1.000
_cell.length_c   1.000
_cell.angle_alpha   90.00
_cell.angle_beta   90.00
_cell.angle_gamma   90.00
#
_symmetry.space_group_name_H-M   'P 1'
#
loop_
_entity.id
_entity.type
_entity.pdbx_description
1 polymer ?
#
loop_
_entity_poly.entity_id
_entity_poly.type
_entity_poly.pdbx_seq_one_letter_code
_entity_poly.pdbx_strand_id
1 'polypeptide(L)'
;MAGHGVDINYWYKENITSLCTSTCQSSLESWKGKVSSACAKDTIVQSGVEVQAKAMVFQITYNFDLACLQDSKNNWCLFESQNWVGSNYIRWEPTMCFETNSTVPQCNDPTFDISHISDDMSSITNLYNKTLYCDECYLKLFRQRMLDPWLPKSNFTDYLVTQFGSLQSACSTSLPYTTSASTLFLGTPTTTAKATTTSAFMMTTCTGQTLKPLNQPLTCNELSDQFNITTGDARVATSDYYCQFNRTICVPLPCQLDILWEYPSCKELAAKYSSKSYVVTEAQFLSWNPNIQGSCDGLAAGQRICQQAPGGTYPPPVASLYAPTGTSAYYTTAQPAAPTQSGTIPDCGRYYLVMAGDSCNGVALQAGINFTQLQSFNTYLNNACTNLWLSYDVCIAKVTPPSVSKDGTCGPGMKFLTLLSLIPLLVPIIPPNPHLACDYSIMDEMPDIDRWLVTPDNPPRDVQGMDHERCAALHNYIIQYAWISSNRQLSEFPKQSWLDKYDESTGTGFAHQFDPTLAMFLQNAYHHDYTELSFFYWTSILNSPEYMWKTWPSFDEADEYRYLTLYRANEGSHSDGLCYDQKRHKAVVFMSIDDRDFAKGEDGEQLWFPLETILSNWISMMRMGKITAGPEGVQLKNEKYFPWVYHSYSYKQVEDTVAAFNQLVVAIESHLPANSQATKPSTVISDRLLDFAGVKEPSFARSFLQCIRLPGFRYLAPGILIPSVDAFAQSQLFTSIQDPNDDHAVPPVLLFPTVEKVQFDLQDQYGARNPFRPVYVDALKHINIPAGIYSDAISRVETDNAEEGFTFVLPYTIGENKFARKSDGSQLGEGNFKDLYQHGFKPFGGDWSRAVLCSYKLDIVIVQWDISHINCVRVLEMSAAGWTHGVSTGALHHMDAAVSGGGNAAV
;
A
#
# COMPACT_ATOMS: atom_id res chain seq x y z
N MET A 1 -30.27 10.20 10.02
CA MET A 1 -31.14 9.40 10.93
C MET A 1 -32.27 8.71 10.16
N ALA A 2 -33.33 9.40 9.68
CA ALA A 2 -34.44 8.76 8.96
C ALA A 2 -34.02 7.98 7.68
N GLY A 3 -32.92 8.37 7.02
CA GLY A 3 -32.40 7.67 5.84
C GLY A 3 -31.81 6.28 6.07
N HIS A 4 -31.39 5.96 7.30
CA HIS A 4 -30.73 4.69 7.64
C HIS A 4 -31.66 3.73 8.42
N GLY A 5 -32.89 4.15 8.74
CA GLY A 5 -33.82 3.43 9.61
C GLY A 5 -34.03 4.16 10.94
N VAL A 6 -35.28 4.24 11.39
CA VAL A 6 -35.59 4.95 12.64
C VAL A 6 -35.32 4.12 13.89
N ASP A 7 -35.46 2.79 13.81
CA ASP A 7 -35.33 1.89 14.96
C ASP A 7 -33.88 1.58 15.35
N ILE A 8 -32.91 1.92 14.48
CA ILE A 8 -31.47 1.68 14.73
C ILE A 8 -30.79 2.83 15.49
N ASN A 9 -31.51 3.91 15.77
CA ASN A 9 -30.98 5.09 16.42
C ASN A 9 -31.75 5.39 17.70
N TYR A 10 -31.04 5.84 18.75
CA TYR A 10 -31.69 6.46 19.89
C TYR A 10 -32.07 7.91 19.55
N TRP A 11 -33.32 8.29 19.80
CA TRP A 11 -33.87 9.59 19.44
C TRP A 11 -33.94 10.52 20.64
N TYR A 12 -33.40 11.72 20.45
CA TYR A 12 -33.54 12.84 21.36
C TYR A 12 -34.62 13.79 20.86
N LYS A 13 -35.28 14.49 21.80
CA LYS A 13 -36.35 15.43 21.48
C LYS A 13 -35.89 16.53 20.52
N GLU A 14 -34.66 17.03 20.68
CA GLU A 14 -34.04 18.01 19.78
C GLU A 14 -33.98 17.50 18.34
N ASN A 15 -33.49 16.27 18.15
CA ASN A 15 -33.34 15.65 16.82
C ASN A 15 -34.70 15.48 16.12
N ILE A 16 -35.73 15.08 16.86
CA ILE A 16 -37.10 14.94 16.31
C ILE A 16 -37.65 16.31 15.93
N THR A 17 -37.56 17.30 16.81
CA THR A 17 -38.09 18.63 16.52
C THR A 17 -37.36 19.35 15.38
N SER A 18 -36.07 19.08 15.20
CA SER A 18 -35.28 19.60 14.09
C SER A 18 -35.65 18.94 12.76
N LEU A 19 -35.95 17.64 12.78
CA LEU A 19 -36.36 16.87 11.60
C LEU A 19 -37.81 17.19 11.18
N CYS A 20 -38.73 17.17 12.13
CA CYS A 20 -40.18 17.17 11.90
C CYS A 20 -40.75 18.58 11.68
N THR A 21 -40.27 19.22 10.61
CA THR A 21 -40.75 20.55 10.17
C THR A 21 -41.67 20.41 8.97
N SER A 22 -42.63 21.34 8.83
CA SER A 22 -43.55 21.39 7.68
C SER A 22 -42.81 21.57 6.35
N THR A 23 -41.67 22.27 6.36
CA THR A 23 -40.78 22.43 5.21
C THR A 23 -40.14 21.09 4.82
N CYS A 24 -39.63 20.32 5.79
CA CYS A 24 -39.03 19.01 5.51
C CYS A 24 -40.09 18.04 4.97
N GLN A 25 -41.28 18.00 5.59
CA GLN A 25 -42.39 17.20 5.12
C GLN A 25 -42.78 17.54 3.67
N SER A 26 -43.00 18.83 3.37
CA SER A 26 -43.39 19.27 2.02
C SER A 26 -42.33 18.96 0.96
N SER A 27 -41.05 19.08 1.33
CA SER A 27 -39.92 18.77 0.45
C SER A 27 -39.82 17.27 0.16
N LEU A 28 -40.00 16.42 1.18
CA LEU A 28 -40.02 14.97 1.04
C LEU A 28 -41.22 14.49 0.20
N GLU A 29 -42.41 15.06 0.41
CA GLU A 29 -43.59 14.75 -0.40
C GLU A 29 -43.40 15.16 -1.87
N SER A 30 -42.79 16.33 -2.11
CA SER A 30 -42.44 16.77 -3.47
C SER A 30 -41.42 15.83 -4.13
N TRP A 31 -40.39 15.42 -3.39
CA TRP A 31 -39.38 14.48 -3.88
C TRP A 31 -39.98 13.12 -4.19
N LYS A 32 -40.82 12.58 -3.30
CA LYS A 32 -41.58 11.35 -3.50
C LYS A 32 -42.42 11.41 -4.77
N GLY A 33 -43.13 12.52 -5.00
CA GLY A 33 -43.92 12.73 -6.23
C GLY A 33 -43.05 12.78 -7.50
N LYS A 34 -41.93 13.49 -7.46
CA LYS A 34 -40.99 13.59 -8.61
C LYS A 34 -40.38 12.24 -8.96
N VAL A 35 -39.88 11.49 -7.99
CA VAL A 35 -39.28 10.17 -8.25
C VAL A 35 -40.33 9.15 -8.68
N SER A 36 -41.52 9.18 -8.08
CA SER A 36 -42.61 8.28 -8.47
C SER A 36 -43.13 8.52 -9.89
N SER A 37 -42.91 9.70 -10.45
CA SER A 37 -43.33 10.06 -11.82
C SER A 37 -42.19 9.94 -12.83
N ALA A 38 -41.05 10.57 -12.57
CA ALA A 38 -39.90 10.59 -13.48
C ALA A 38 -39.21 9.22 -13.59
N CYS A 39 -39.15 8.47 -12.48
CA CYS A 39 -38.45 7.19 -12.39
C CYS A 39 -39.43 6.01 -12.23
N ALA A 40 -40.67 6.17 -12.69
CA ALA A 40 -41.75 5.19 -12.46
C ALA A 40 -41.45 3.78 -12.99
N LYS A 41 -40.56 3.68 -13.99
CA LYS A 41 -40.15 2.43 -14.65
C LYS A 41 -38.69 2.05 -14.38
N ASP A 42 -37.96 2.89 -13.67
CA ASP A 42 -36.53 2.68 -13.43
C ASP A 42 -36.32 1.77 -12.23
N THR A 43 -35.21 1.04 -12.25
CA THR A 43 -34.79 0.15 -11.17
C THR A 43 -33.43 0.58 -10.63
N ILE A 44 -33.20 0.27 -9.35
CA ILE A 44 -31.93 0.48 -8.66
C ILE A 44 -31.56 -0.81 -7.94
N VAL A 45 -30.27 -0.99 -7.67
CA VAL A 45 -29.80 -2.10 -6.83
C VAL A 45 -29.63 -1.56 -5.42
N GLN A 46 -30.40 -2.10 -4.48
CA GLN A 46 -30.32 -1.75 -3.06
C GLN A 46 -30.11 -3.05 -2.27
N SER A 47 -29.03 -3.16 -1.51
CA SER A 47 -28.70 -4.38 -0.73
C SER A 47 -28.67 -5.67 -1.57
N GLY A 48 -28.14 -5.59 -2.80
CA GLY A 48 -27.96 -6.74 -3.69
C GLY A 48 -29.23 -7.21 -4.42
N VAL A 49 -30.35 -6.49 -4.27
CA VAL A 49 -31.61 -6.81 -4.92
C VAL A 49 -32.05 -5.68 -5.84
N GLU A 50 -32.60 -6.05 -6.99
CA GLU A 50 -33.17 -5.11 -7.94
C GLU A 50 -34.55 -4.68 -7.43
N VAL A 51 -34.68 -3.38 -7.22
CA VAL A 51 -35.88 -2.76 -6.65
C VAL A 51 -36.29 -1.61 -7.52
N GLN A 52 -37.56 -1.22 -7.48
CA GLN A 52 -38.01 -0.01 -8.18
C GLN A 52 -37.28 1.22 -7.63
N ALA A 53 -36.87 2.16 -8.47
CA ALA A 53 -36.16 3.37 -8.05
C ALA A 53 -36.92 4.17 -6.97
N LYS A 54 -38.26 4.13 -6.99
CA LYS A 54 -39.12 4.77 -5.98
C LYS A 54 -39.03 4.14 -4.58
N ALA A 55 -38.47 2.94 -4.45
CA ALA A 55 -38.36 2.21 -3.19
C ALA A 55 -37.49 2.95 -2.16
N MET A 56 -36.39 3.57 -2.62
CA MET A 56 -35.52 4.40 -1.79
C MET A 56 -36.29 5.57 -1.17
N VAL A 57 -37.05 6.31 -1.97
CA VAL A 57 -37.80 7.47 -1.49
C VAL A 57 -38.95 7.04 -0.58
N PHE A 58 -39.60 5.92 -0.88
CA PHE A 58 -40.67 5.38 -0.04
C PHE A 58 -40.16 4.96 1.34
N GLN A 59 -38.97 4.36 1.42
CA GLN A 59 -38.33 4.02 2.70
C GLN A 59 -38.01 5.27 3.54
N ILE A 60 -37.46 6.32 2.91
CA ILE A 60 -37.09 7.55 3.61
C ILE A 60 -38.35 8.31 4.08
N THR A 61 -39.38 8.42 3.24
CA THR A 61 -40.64 9.06 3.64
C THR A 61 -41.35 8.26 4.74
N TYR A 62 -41.38 6.93 4.65
CA TYR A 62 -41.95 6.08 5.68
C TYR A 62 -41.26 6.27 7.05
N ASN A 63 -39.93 6.28 7.05
CA ASN A 63 -39.14 6.53 8.26
C ASN A 63 -39.36 7.95 8.81
N PHE A 64 -39.49 8.96 7.94
CA PHE A 64 -39.87 10.30 8.36
C PHE A 64 -41.25 10.32 9.03
N ASP A 65 -42.26 9.70 8.40
CA ASP A 65 -43.62 9.61 8.94
C ASP A 65 -43.67 8.89 10.29
N LEU A 66 -42.82 7.87 10.47
CA LEU A 66 -42.71 7.12 11.71
C LEU A 66 -42.04 7.93 12.83
N ALA A 67 -40.96 8.66 12.53
CA ALA A 67 -40.28 9.54 13.50
C ALA A 67 -41.12 10.77 13.89
N CYS A 68 -41.87 11.32 12.93
CA CYS A 68 -42.67 12.53 13.11
C CYS A 68 -44.12 12.25 13.53
N LEU A 69 -44.44 11.01 13.90
CA LEU A 69 -45.77 10.63 14.32
C LEU A 69 -46.11 11.23 15.69
N GLN A 70 -47.24 11.93 15.78
CA GLN A 70 -47.72 12.53 17.02
C GLN A 70 -49.11 12.00 17.44
N ASP A 71 -49.34 11.93 18.75
CA ASP A 71 -50.68 11.73 19.31
C ASP A 71 -51.53 13.01 19.26
N SER A 72 -52.77 12.94 19.73
CA SER A 72 -53.69 14.09 19.82
C SER A 72 -53.22 15.19 20.79
N LYS A 73 -52.22 14.91 21.63
CA LYS A 73 -51.61 15.84 22.59
C LYS A 73 -50.28 16.41 22.11
N ASN A 74 -49.85 16.09 20.88
CA ASN A 74 -48.57 16.47 20.28
C ASN A 74 -47.33 15.81 20.91
N ASN A 75 -47.49 14.67 21.59
CA ASN A 75 -46.37 13.83 22.02
C ASN A 75 -45.81 13.06 20.83
N TRP A 76 -44.49 12.94 20.75
CA TRP A 76 -43.80 12.23 19.67
C TRP A 76 -43.81 10.73 19.94
N CYS A 77 -44.59 9.98 19.18
CA CYS A 77 -44.88 8.59 19.51
C CYS A 77 -43.66 7.68 19.48
N LEU A 78 -42.75 7.88 18.51
CA LEU A 78 -41.49 7.12 18.48
C LEU A 78 -40.61 7.42 19.71
N PHE A 79 -40.55 8.68 20.14
CA PHE A 79 -39.78 9.08 21.33
C PHE A 79 -40.32 8.42 22.60
N GLU A 80 -41.64 8.47 22.78
CA GLU A 80 -42.32 7.82 23.92
C GLU A 80 -42.10 6.30 23.93
N SER A 81 -42.06 5.69 22.74
CA SER A 81 -41.89 4.24 22.60
C SER A 81 -40.57 3.71 23.14
N GLN A 82 -39.55 4.57 23.22
CA GLN A 82 -38.24 4.19 23.78
C GLN A 82 -38.29 3.86 25.27
N ASN A 83 -39.35 4.28 25.97
CA ASN A 83 -39.57 3.98 27.38
C ASN A 83 -40.56 2.83 27.62
N TRP A 84 -41.07 2.19 26.57
CA TRP A 84 -42.02 1.09 26.71
C TRP A 84 -41.29 -0.20 27.08
N VAL A 85 -41.56 -0.70 28.30
CA VAL A 85 -41.02 -1.96 28.79
C VAL A 85 -41.76 -3.13 28.14
N GLY A 86 -41.00 -4.12 27.65
CA GLY A 86 -41.53 -5.29 26.94
C GLY A 86 -41.52 -5.17 25.41
N SER A 87 -41.29 -3.97 24.87
CA SER A 87 -41.29 -3.64 23.42
C SER A 87 -40.39 -4.51 22.54
N ASN A 88 -39.39 -5.16 23.13
CA ASN A 88 -38.37 -5.95 22.44
C ASN A 88 -38.75 -7.44 22.29
N TYR A 89 -39.86 -7.89 22.87
CA TYR A 89 -40.22 -9.30 22.93
C TYR A 89 -41.63 -9.55 22.41
N ILE A 90 -41.73 -10.30 21.29
CA ILE A 90 -43.02 -10.81 20.77
C ILE A 90 -43.43 -12.12 21.50
N ARG A 91 -42.53 -12.67 22.32
CA ARG A 91 -42.68 -13.91 23.08
C ARG A 91 -41.81 -13.87 24.33
N TRP A 92 -42.11 -14.68 25.33
CA TRP A 92 -41.24 -14.85 26.50
C TRP A 92 -39.83 -15.27 26.06
N GLU A 93 -38.83 -14.55 26.55
CA GLU A 93 -37.43 -14.79 26.19
C GLU A 93 -36.93 -16.06 26.94
N PRO A 94 -36.22 -16.98 26.26
CA PRO A 94 -35.87 -18.28 26.84
C PRO A 94 -35.10 -18.22 28.16
N THR A 95 -34.31 -17.16 28.38
CA THR A 95 -33.51 -16.99 29.61
C THR A 95 -34.28 -16.40 30.77
N MET A 96 -35.50 -15.86 30.56
CA MET A 96 -36.31 -15.24 31.63
C MET A 96 -36.66 -16.17 32.79
N CYS A 97 -36.75 -17.48 32.58
CA CYS A 97 -37.00 -18.43 33.69
C CYS A 97 -35.73 -18.92 34.39
N PHE A 98 -34.54 -18.52 33.90
CA PHE A 98 -33.25 -18.95 34.41
C PHE A 98 -32.55 -17.90 35.29
N GLU A 99 -33.12 -16.70 35.40
CA GLU A 99 -32.63 -15.68 36.33
C GLU A 99 -33.19 -15.91 37.74
N THR A 100 -32.31 -15.87 38.75
CA THR A 100 -32.63 -16.16 40.17
C THR A 100 -33.63 -15.20 40.82
N ASN A 101 -34.07 -14.16 40.11
CA ASN A 101 -35.05 -13.15 40.54
C ASN A 101 -36.19 -12.94 39.53
N SER A 102 -36.48 -13.93 38.68
CA SER A 102 -37.58 -13.81 37.72
C SER A 102 -38.95 -13.70 38.41
N THR A 103 -39.68 -12.62 38.12
CA THR A 103 -41.02 -12.35 38.65
C THR A 103 -42.13 -12.94 37.80
N VAL A 104 -41.81 -13.70 36.75
CA VAL A 104 -42.78 -14.27 35.80
C VAL A 104 -43.47 -15.50 36.41
N PRO A 105 -44.77 -15.42 36.77
CA PRO A 105 -45.46 -16.52 37.47
C PRO A 105 -45.50 -17.83 36.67
N GLN A 106 -45.51 -17.75 35.34
CA GLN A 106 -45.55 -18.88 34.41
C GLN A 106 -44.28 -19.76 34.50
N CYS A 107 -43.14 -19.19 34.86
CA CYS A 107 -41.90 -19.95 35.08
C CYS A 107 -41.98 -20.90 36.29
N ASN A 108 -42.95 -20.70 37.19
CA ASN A 108 -43.20 -21.58 38.34
C ASN A 108 -44.21 -22.69 38.04
N ASP A 109 -44.79 -22.72 36.83
CA ASP A 109 -45.69 -23.79 36.39
C ASP A 109 -44.86 -24.94 35.81
N PRO A 110 -44.88 -26.15 36.42
CA PRO A 110 -44.09 -27.29 35.96
C PRO A 110 -44.53 -27.85 34.59
N THR A 111 -45.65 -27.37 34.04
CA THR A 111 -46.15 -27.73 32.70
C THR A 111 -45.80 -26.69 31.63
N PHE A 112 -45.21 -25.55 32.02
CA PHE A 112 -44.82 -24.50 31.10
C PHE A 112 -43.55 -24.90 30.33
N ASP A 113 -43.70 -25.13 29.02
CA ASP A 113 -42.60 -25.41 28.10
C ASP A 113 -42.32 -24.17 27.26
N ILE A 114 -41.14 -23.58 27.46
CA ILE A 114 -40.67 -22.38 26.75
C ILE A 114 -40.48 -22.62 25.25
N SER A 115 -40.42 -23.89 24.82
CA SER A 115 -40.35 -24.28 23.42
C SER A 115 -41.72 -24.41 22.74
N HIS A 116 -42.83 -24.32 23.49
CA HIS A 116 -44.19 -24.44 22.97
C HIS A 116 -45.02 -23.16 23.20
N ILE A 117 -45.00 -22.26 22.21
CA ILE A 117 -45.68 -20.96 22.25
C ILE A 117 -47.13 -21.14 21.77
N SER A 118 -48.11 -20.90 22.65
CA SER A 118 -49.53 -20.85 22.26
C SER A 118 -49.91 -19.49 21.64
N ASP A 119 -51.02 -19.45 20.90
CA ASP A 119 -51.57 -18.21 20.35
C ASP A 119 -51.79 -17.16 21.45
N ASP A 120 -52.26 -17.59 22.64
CA ASP A 120 -52.46 -16.73 23.80
C ASP A 120 -51.15 -16.15 24.33
N MET A 121 -50.04 -16.90 24.30
CA MET A 121 -48.73 -16.43 24.75
C MET A 121 -48.08 -15.45 23.77
N SER A 122 -48.43 -15.54 22.49
CA SER A 122 -47.99 -14.57 21.47
C SER A 122 -48.87 -13.32 21.42
N SER A 123 -50.10 -13.39 21.93
CA SER A 123 -51.06 -12.30 21.80
C SER A 123 -50.60 -11.00 22.48
N ILE A 124 -50.59 -9.90 21.73
CA ILE A 124 -50.12 -8.59 22.21
C ILE A 124 -50.94 -8.09 23.40
N THR A 125 -52.24 -8.40 23.43
CA THR A 125 -53.13 -8.03 24.55
C THR A 125 -52.80 -8.77 25.84
N ASN A 126 -52.06 -9.88 25.76
CA ASN A 126 -51.60 -10.65 26.91
C ASN A 126 -50.15 -10.33 27.28
N LEU A 127 -49.36 -9.77 26.35
CA LEU A 127 -47.96 -9.37 26.57
C LEU A 127 -47.82 -7.99 27.21
N TYR A 128 -48.72 -7.06 26.89
CA TYR A 128 -48.68 -5.68 27.39
C TYR A 128 -49.90 -5.38 28.25
N ASN A 129 -49.73 -4.47 29.20
CA ASN A 129 -50.85 -3.94 29.95
C ASN A 129 -51.79 -3.14 29.03
N LYS A 130 -53.09 -3.28 29.21
CA LYS A 130 -54.14 -2.51 28.54
C LYS A 130 -53.90 -1.01 28.53
N THR A 131 -53.35 -0.44 29.60
CA THR A 131 -53.01 0.99 29.63
C THR A 131 -51.98 1.37 28.56
N LEU A 132 -51.02 0.50 28.28
CA LEU A 132 -49.96 0.73 27.29
C LEU A 132 -50.46 0.41 25.87
N TYR A 133 -51.05 -0.76 25.63
CA TYR A 133 -51.43 -1.11 24.25
C TYR A 133 -52.65 -0.32 23.73
N CYS A 134 -53.46 0.27 24.62
CA CYS A 134 -54.51 1.21 24.24
C CYS A 134 -54.05 2.68 24.24
N ASP A 135 -52.77 2.95 24.50
CA ASP A 135 -52.21 4.28 24.31
C ASP A 135 -52.28 4.69 22.83
N GLU A 136 -52.57 5.97 22.59
CA GLU A 136 -52.76 6.49 21.23
C GLU A 136 -51.48 6.35 20.40
N CYS A 137 -50.31 6.59 21.01
CA CYS A 137 -49.04 6.43 20.34
C CYS A 137 -48.73 4.97 20.03
N TYR A 138 -49.10 4.03 20.92
CA TYR A 138 -48.94 2.59 20.67
C TYR A 138 -49.73 2.15 19.45
N LEU A 139 -51.03 2.50 19.39
CA LEU A 139 -51.90 2.15 18.27
C LEU A 139 -51.46 2.83 16.96
N LYS A 140 -51.03 4.09 17.02
CA LYS A 140 -50.53 4.83 15.86
C LYS A 140 -49.22 4.25 15.33
N LEU A 141 -48.26 3.91 16.19
CA LEU A 141 -47.00 3.29 15.79
C LEU A 141 -47.23 1.89 15.21
N PHE A 142 -48.07 1.07 15.85
CA PHE A 142 -48.40 -0.26 15.35
C PHE A 142 -49.03 -0.17 13.95
N ARG A 143 -49.99 0.73 13.78
CA ARG A 143 -50.60 1.03 12.48
C ARG A 143 -49.56 1.48 11.46
N GLN A 144 -48.72 2.45 11.82
CA GLN A 144 -47.72 3.01 10.90
C GLN A 144 -46.77 1.91 10.43
N ARG A 145 -46.34 1.00 11.31
CA ARG A 145 -45.49 -0.15 10.94
C ARG A 145 -46.15 -1.13 9.97
N MET A 146 -47.47 -1.25 9.97
CA MET A 146 -48.18 -2.05 8.96
C MET A 146 -48.23 -1.36 7.57
N LEU A 147 -47.97 -0.05 7.51
CA LEU A 147 -47.89 0.72 6.27
C LEU A 147 -46.48 0.70 5.66
N ASP A 148 -45.55 -0.07 6.26
CA ASP A 148 -44.19 -0.19 5.75
C ASP A 148 -44.22 -0.63 4.28
N PRO A 149 -43.61 0.13 3.35
CA PRO A 149 -43.56 -0.21 1.94
C PRO A 149 -42.93 -1.58 1.67
N TRP A 150 -42.08 -2.08 2.57
CA TRP A 150 -41.34 -3.34 2.47
C TRP A 150 -42.00 -4.52 3.18
N LEU A 151 -43.10 -4.32 3.93
CA LEU A 151 -43.76 -5.41 4.65
C LEU A 151 -44.20 -6.51 3.66
N PRO A 152 -43.62 -7.73 3.71
CA PRO A 152 -43.94 -8.77 2.75
C PRO A 152 -45.29 -9.40 3.07
N LYS A 153 -45.97 -9.98 2.08
CA LYS A 153 -47.13 -10.84 2.36
C LYS A 153 -46.62 -12.17 2.96
N SER A 154 -46.88 -12.39 4.25
CA SER A 154 -46.40 -13.58 4.98
C SER A 154 -47.35 -13.93 6.12
N ASN A 155 -47.19 -15.14 6.68
CA ASN A 155 -47.92 -15.55 7.88
C ASN A 155 -47.69 -14.59 9.06
N PHE A 156 -46.52 -13.94 9.13
CA PHE A 156 -46.23 -12.92 10.15
C PHE A 156 -47.03 -11.64 9.93
N THR A 157 -47.21 -11.23 8.67
CA THR A 157 -48.05 -10.08 8.31
C THR A 157 -49.52 -10.36 8.62
N ASP A 158 -50.00 -11.57 8.32
CA ASP A 158 -51.35 -12.01 8.69
C ASP A 158 -51.53 -12.03 10.21
N TYR A 159 -50.49 -12.43 10.95
CA TYR A 159 -50.44 -12.33 12.41
C TYR A 159 -50.52 -10.87 12.89
N LEU A 160 -49.71 -9.95 12.37
CA LEU A 160 -49.76 -8.52 12.75
C LEU A 160 -51.13 -7.89 12.47
N VAL A 161 -51.73 -8.22 11.32
CA VAL A 161 -53.09 -7.81 10.95
C VAL A 161 -54.11 -8.33 11.95
N THR A 162 -53.99 -9.60 12.33
CA THR A 162 -54.86 -10.24 13.33
C THR A 162 -54.70 -9.59 14.71
N GLN A 163 -53.46 -9.36 15.16
CA GLN A 163 -53.19 -8.70 16.43
C GLN A 163 -53.69 -7.25 16.45
N PHE A 164 -53.56 -6.51 15.34
CA PHE A 164 -54.12 -5.16 15.25
C PHE A 164 -55.65 -5.15 15.29
N GLY A 165 -56.30 -6.16 14.70
CA GLY A 165 -57.74 -6.38 14.86
C GLY A 165 -58.15 -6.61 16.32
N SER A 166 -57.38 -7.43 17.04
CA SER A 166 -57.58 -7.68 18.47
C SER A 166 -57.34 -6.43 19.32
N LEU A 167 -56.29 -5.64 19.05
CA LEU A 167 -56.01 -4.38 19.72
C LEU A 167 -57.14 -3.36 19.50
N GLN A 168 -57.58 -3.18 18.27
CA GLN A 168 -58.69 -2.28 17.93
C GLN A 168 -59.98 -2.67 18.65
N SER A 169 -60.28 -3.97 18.69
CA SER A 169 -61.43 -4.51 19.42
C SER A 169 -61.33 -4.32 20.94
N ALA A 170 -60.15 -4.60 21.51
CA ALA A 170 -59.91 -4.49 22.96
C ALA A 170 -59.88 -3.04 23.48
N CYS A 171 -59.50 -2.10 22.61
CA CYS A 171 -59.44 -0.66 22.89
C CYS A 171 -60.66 0.12 22.38
N SER A 172 -61.65 -0.55 21.78
CA SER A 172 -62.85 0.08 21.20
C SER A 172 -62.52 1.21 20.20
N THR A 173 -61.52 0.98 19.35
CA THR A 173 -61.03 1.96 18.37
C THR A 173 -61.06 1.40 16.95
N SER A 174 -61.02 2.27 15.95
CA SER A 174 -60.95 1.90 14.54
C SER A 174 -60.02 2.86 13.79
N LEU A 175 -58.92 2.32 13.32
CA LEU A 175 -57.89 3.02 12.57
C LEU A 175 -57.73 2.36 11.20
N PRO A 176 -58.06 3.06 10.10
CA PRO A 176 -57.97 2.48 8.77
C PRO A 176 -56.51 2.24 8.39
N TYR A 177 -56.22 1.11 7.76
CA TYR A 177 -54.88 0.76 7.27
C TYR A 177 -54.98 -0.05 5.98
N THR A 178 -53.90 -0.07 5.23
CA THR A 178 -53.72 -0.92 4.05
C THR A 178 -52.29 -1.44 4.07
N THR A 179 -52.11 -2.75 4.16
CA THR A 179 -50.77 -3.35 4.12
C THR A 179 -50.17 -3.23 2.73
N SER A 180 -48.89 -2.87 2.62
CA SER A 180 -48.15 -2.97 1.36
C SER A 180 -48.07 -4.44 0.94
N ALA A 181 -48.25 -4.75 -0.34
CA ALA A 181 -47.98 -6.09 -0.88
C ALA A 181 -46.50 -6.29 -1.27
N SER A 182 -45.62 -5.34 -0.88
CA SER A 182 -44.22 -5.18 -1.30
C SER A 182 -43.99 -5.56 -2.78
N THR A 183 -44.55 -4.76 -3.68
CA THR A 183 -44.28 -4.86 -5.14
C THR A 183 -42.99 -4.13 -5.55
N LEU A 184 -42.25 -3.59 -4.56
CA LEU A 184 -41.03 -2.81 -4.77
C LEU A 184 -39.81 -3.69 -5.06
N PHE A 185 -39.83 -4.93 -4.58
CA PHE A 185 -38.85 -5.95 -4.92
C PHE A 185 -39.17 -6.55 -6.30
N LEU A 186 -38.21 -6.51 -7.21
CA LEU A 186 -38.36 -7.04 -8.58
C LEU A 186 -37.56 -8.33 -8.82
N GLY A 187 -36.57 -8.63 -7.97
CA GLY A 187 -35.75 -9.83 -8.04
C GLY A 187 -34.30 -9.58 -7.65
N THR A 188 -33.43 -10.56 -7.86
CA THR A 188 -31.98 -10.37 -7.86
C THR A 188 -31.53 -9.90 -9.26
N PRO A 189 -30.53 -9.00 -9.37
CA PRO A 189 -30.11 -8.47 -10.66
C PRO A 189 -29.78 -9.62 -11.61
N THR A 190 -30.58 -9.77 -12.66
CA THR A 190 -30.31 -10.76 -13.70
C THR A 190 -29.18 -10.18 -14.54
N THR A 191 -27.97 -10.70 -14.39
CA THR A 191 -26.87 -10.44 -15.32
C THR A 191 -27.23 -11.02 -16.68
N THR A 192 -28.09 -10.31 -17.40
CA THR A 192 -28.35 -10.54 -18.81
C THR A 192 -27.16 -9.94 -19.54
N ALA A 193 -26.04 -10.66 -19.50
CA ALA A 193 -25.06 -10.57 -20.57
C ALA A 193 -25.84 -10.77 -21.86
N LYS A 194 -25.89 -9.74 -22.70
CA LYS A 194 -26.46 -9.84 -24.04
C LYS A 194 -25.54 -10.77 -24.83
N ALA A 195 -25.82 -12.07 -24.72
CA ALA A 195 -25.12 -13.11 -25.44
C ALA A 195 -25.30 -12.86 -26.94
N THR A 196 -24.25 -12.39 -27.61
CA THR A 196 -24.13 -12.59 -29.05
C THR A 196 -24.00 -14.09 -29.25
N THR A 197 -25.02 -14.71 -29.83
CA THR A 197 -25.06 -16.12 -30.20
C THR A 197 -23.90 -16.46 -31.13
N THR A 198 -22.81 -16.94 -30.55
CA THR A 198 -21.95 -17.93 -31.18
C THR A 198 -21.90 -19.13 -30.25
N SER A 199 -22.47 -20.23 -30.75
CA SER A 199 -22.50 -21.53 -30.09
C SER A 199 -21.07 -21.96 -29.75
N ALA A 200 -20.72 -21.89 -28.47
CA ALA A 200 -19.50 -22.49 -27.94
C ALA A 200 -19.90 -23.65 -27.03
N PHE A 201 -19.38 -24.82 -27.37
CA PHE A 201 -19.62 -26.11 -26.74
C PHE A 201 -19.41 -26.07 -25.22
N MET A 202 -20.32 -26.74 -24.50
CA MET A 202 -20.11 -27.16 -23.11
C MET A 202 -18.81 -27.95 -22.98
N MET A 203 -17.94 -27.54 -22.05
CA MET A 203 -17.13 -28.49 -21.29
C MET A 203 -17.27 -28.23 -19.80
N THR A 204 -17.47 -29.35 -19.11
CA THR A 204 -17.93 -29.58 -17.76
C THR A 204 -16.75 -29.84 -16.82
N THR A 205 -16.10 -28.80 -16.33
CA THR A 205 -15.12 -28.94 -15.24
C THR A 205 -15.52 -28.03 -14.10
N CYS A 206 -16.15 -28.61 -13.08
CA CYS A 206 -16.38 -27.94 -11.81
C CYS A 206 -15.02 -27.69 -11.16
N THR A 207 -14.66 -26.42 -10.96
CA THR A 207 -13.43 -26.00 -10.27
C THR A 207 -13.52 -26.12 -8.75
N GLY A 208 -14.73 -26.32 -8.22
CA GLY A 208 -14.99 -26.64 -6.83
C GLY A 208 -15.37 -28.11 -6.63
N GLN A 209 -16.37 -28.38 -5.80
CA GLN A 209 -16.89 -29.72 -5.55
C GLN A 209 -18.27 -29.93 -6.19
N THR A 210 -18.54 -31.15 -6.64
CA THR A 210 -19.83 -31.53 -7.24
C THR A 210 -20.75 -32.17 -6.21
N LEU A 211 -21.95 -31.62 -6.00
CA LEU A 211 -22.96 -32.19 -5.12
C LEU A 211 -24.06 -32.88 -5.92
N LYS A 212 -24.44 -34.08 -5.49
CA LYS A 212 -25.58 -34.81 -6.02
C LYS A 212 -26.85 -34.51 -5.19
N PRO A 213 -28.05 -34.60 -5.80
CA PRO A 213 -29.30 -34.43 -5.07
C PRO A 213 -29.38 -35.33 -3.84
N LEU A 214 -29.76 -34.76 -2.69
CA LEU A 214 -29.84 -35.46 -1.42
C LEU A 214 -31.21 -36.14 -1.26
N ASN A 215 -31.25 -37.26 -0.54
CA ASN A 215 -32.49 -38.01 -0.30
C ASN A 215 -33.44 -37.32 0.71
N GLN A 216 -32.93 -36.34 1.48
CA GLN A 216 -33.72 -35.49 2.37
C GLN A 216 -33.42 -34.01 2.06
N PRO A 217 -34.43 -33.12 2.01
CA PRO A 217 -34.21 -31.71 1.77
C PRO A 217 -33.52 -31.08 2.99
N LEU A 218 -32.37 -30.46 2.77
CA LEU A 218 -31.67 -29.66 3.76
C LEU A 218 -31.96 -28.18 3.54
N THR A 219 -32.01 -27.42 4.62
CA THR A 219 -31.96 -25.96 4.56
C THR A 219 -30.59 -25.50 4.06
N CYS A 220 -30.49 -24.28 3.53
CA CYS A 220 -29.21 -23.72 3.09
C CYS A 220 -28.10 -23.78 4.15
N ASN A 221 -28.49 -23.61 5.40
CA ASN A 221 -27.58 -23.63 6.54
C ASN A 221 -27.09 -25.05 6.83
N GLU A 222 -27.98 -26.05 6.82
CA GLU A 222 -27.59 -27.46 6.97
C GLU A 222 -26.74 -27.95 5.78
N LEU A 223 -27.03 -27.46 4.57
CA LEU A 223 -26.22 -27.73 3.38
C LEU A 223 -24.81 -27.10 3.50
N SER A 224 -24.74 -25.86 3.99
CA SER A 224 -23.49 -25.18 4.31
C SER A 224 -22.67 -25.94 5.35
N ASP A 225 -23.31 -26.37 6.44
CA ASP A 225 -22.65 -27.10 7.54
C ASP A 225 -22.20 -28.50 7.10
N GLN A 226 -22.93 -29.16 6.18
CA GLN A 226 -22.58 -30.48 5.69
C GLN A 226 -21.40 -30.46 4.70
N PHE A 227 -21.33 -29.43 3.84
CA PHE A 227 -20.36 -29.37 2.75
C PHE A 227 -19.30 -28.28 2.90
N ASN A 228 -19.30 -27.59 4.05
CA ASN A 228 -18.37 -26.52 4.41
C ASN A 228 -18.31 -25.39 3.35
N ILE A 229 -19.48 -24.95 2.90
CA ILE A 229 -19.64 -23.85 1.93
C ILE A 229 -20.44 -22.70 2.52
N THR A 230 -20.26 -21.48 2.01
CA THR A 230 -21.02 -20.33 2.53
C THR A 230 -22.51 -20.46 2.22
N THR A 231 -23.36 -19.86 3.07
CA THR A 231 -24.81 -19.83 2.82
C THR A 231 -25.15 -19.10 1.52
N GLY A 232 -24.34 -18.11 1.15
CA GLY A 232 -24.43 -17.39 -0.12
C GLY A 232 -24.19 -18.28 -1.33
N ASP A 233 -23.07 -19.00 -1.33
CA ASP A 233 -22.69 -19.88 -2.44
C ASP A 233 -23.67 -21.04 -2.60
N ALA A 234 -24.19 -21.58 -1.48
CA ALA A 234 -25.22 -22.61 -1.49
C ALA A 234 -26.50 -22.16 -2.22
N ARG A 235 -26.93 -20.91 -1.99
CA ARG A 235 -28.12 -20.33 -2.66
C ARG A 235 -27.87 -20.06 -4.12
N VAL A 236 -26.69 -19.56 -4.47
CA VAL A 236 -26.34 -19.29 -5.88
C VAL A 236 -26.25 -20.58 -6.67
N ALA A 237 -25.58 -21.61 -6.14
CA ALA A 237 -25.39 -22.88 -6.83
C ALA A 237 -26.68 -23.68 -7.03
N THR A 238 -27.63 -23.58 -6.09
CA THR A 238 -28.95 -24.21 -6.21
C THR A 238 -29.94 -23.35 -7.01
N SER A 239 -29.72 -22.03 -7.04
CA SER A 239 -30.66 -21.03 -7.54
C SER A 239 -32.03 -21.11 -6.83
N ASP A 240 -32.02 -21.51 -5.55
CA ASP A 240 -33.22 -21.69 -4.74
C ASP A 240 -33.04 -21.05 -3.35
N TYR A 241 -34.10 -20.43 -2.84
CA TYR A 241 -34.05 -19.74 -1.56
C TYR A 241 -33.89 -20.71 -0.37
N TYR A 242 -34.37 -21.94 -0.51
CA TYR A 242 -34.23 -22.99 0.52
C TYR A 242 -33.08 -23.95 0.23
N CYS A 243 -32.29 -23.68 -0.82
CA CYS A 243 -31.19 -24.53 -1.31
C CYS A 243 -31.62 -25.93 -1.75
N GLN A 244 -32.82 -26.05 -2.32
CA GLN A 244 -33.30 -27.29 -2.91
C GLN A 244 -32.78 -27.46 -4.34
N PHE A 245 -32.35 -28.67 -4.70
CA PHE A 245 -31.84 -28.98 -6.03
C PHE A 245 -32.09 -30.44 -6.43
N ASN A 246 -32.35 -30.66 -7.73
CA ASN A 246 -32.72 -31.98 -8.28
C ASN A 246 -31.74 -32.51 -9.34
N ARG A 247 -30.63 -31.79 -9.59
CA ARG A 247 -29.57 -32.15 -10.53
C ARG A 247 -28.21 -32.02 -9.85
N THR A 248 -27.16 -32.60 -10.41
CA THR A 248 -25.81 -32.37 -9.85
C THR A 248 -25.44 -30.89 -10.01
N ILE A 249 -24.99 -30.26 -8.93
CA ILE A 249 -24.57 -28.85 -8.89
C ILE A 249 -23.08 -28.74 -8.59
N CYS A 250 -22.45 -27.65 -9.02
CA CYS A 250 -21.07 -27.31 -8.66
C CYS A 250 -21.11 -26.22 -7.59
N VAL A 251 -20.41 -26.43 -6.48
CA VAL A 251 -20.26 -25.44 -5.41
C VAL A 251 -18.76 -25.22 -5.13
N PRO A 252 -18.36 -24.13 -4.46
CA PRO A 252 -16.96 -23.89 -4.10
C PRO A 252 -16.34 -25.00 -3.25
N LEU A 253 -15.01 -25.03 -3.19
CA LEU A 253 -14.29 -25.94 -2.30
C LEU A 253 -14.61 -25.65 -0.82
N PRO A 254 -14.51 -26.64 0.07
CA PRO A 254 -14.71 -26.46 1.51
C PRO A 254 -13.84 -25.36 2.14
N CYS A 255 -14.39 -24.60 3.08
CA CYS A 255 -13.66 -23.62 3.90
C CYS A 255 -13.98 -23.77 5.40
N GLN A 256 -13.19 -23.13 6.26
CA GLN A 256 -13.52 -23.03 7.68
C GLN A 256 -14.64 -22.00 7.87
N LEU A 257 -15.78 -22.43 8.40
CA LEU A 257 -16.96 -21.60 8.53
C LEU A 257 -17.00 -20.86 9.87
N ASP A 258 -17.41 -19.58 9.86
CA ASP A 258 -17.95 -18.89 11.04
C ASP A 258 -19.45 -18.64 10.87
N ILE A 259 -20.16 -18.65 12.00
CA ILE A 259 -21.59 -18.34 12.05
C ILE A 259 -21.72 -16.92 12.61
N LEU A 260 -22.33 -16.04 11.82
CA LEU A 260 -22.60 -14.68 12.26
C LEU A 260 -23.82 -14.67 13.18
N TRP A 261 -23.70 -14.15 14.39
CA TRP A 261 -24.83 -14.03 15.33
C TRP A 261 -25.34 -12.59 15.47
N GLU A 262 -24.54 -11.60 15.09
CA GLU A 262 -24.87 -10.16 15.08
C GLU A 262 -24.86 -9.58 13.65
N TYR A 263 -24.74 -8.26 13.52
CA TYR A 263 -24.60 -7.53 12.24
C TYR A 263 -23.20 -6.93 12.07
N PRO A 264 -22.10 -7.72 12.12
CA PRO A 264 -20.76 -7.17 12.02
C PRO A 264 -20.51 -6.63 10.61
N SER A 265 -19.62 -5.65 10.52
CA SER A 265 -19.11 -5.16 9.25
C SER A 265 -18.08 -6.11 8.64
N CYS A 266 -17.90 -6.06 7.32
CA CYS A 266 -16.82 -6.79 6.64
C CYS A 266 -15.45 -6.40 7.20
N LYS A 267 -15.27 -5.12 7.60
CA LYS A 267 -14.07 -4.61 8.25
C LYS A 267 -13.81 -5.26 9.62
N GLU A 268 -14.82 -5.37 10.47
CA GLU A 268 -14.71 -6.02 11.78
C GLU A 268 -14.41 -7.50 11.66
N LEU A 269 -15.04 -8.19 10.71
CA LEU A 269 -14.77 -9.61 10.46
C LEU A 269 -13.38 -9.85 9.87
N ALA A 270 -12.95 -9.02 8.93
CA ALA A 270 -11.58 -9.06 8.40
C ALA A 270 -10.56 -8.85 9.53
N ALA A 271 -10.80 -7.90 10.44
CA ALA A 271 -9.98 -7.73 11.63
C ALA A 271 -10.04 -8.96 12.58
N LYS A 272 -11.23 -9.55 12.78
CA LYS A 272 -11.44 -10.74 13.63
C LYS A 272 -10.67 -11.96 13.13
N TYR A 273 -10.62 -12.18 11.82
CA TYR A 273 -9.91 -13.31 11.21
C TYR A 273 -8.43 -13.02 10.93
N SER A 274 -7.98 -11.81 11.25
CA SER A 274 -6.57 -11.47 11.25
C SER A 274 -5.87 -12.11 12.47
N SER A 275 -4.59 -12.45 12.29
CA SER A 275 -3.69 -12.93 13.35
C SER A 275 -2.40 -12.11 13.34
N LYS A 276 -1.54 -12.28 14.34
CA LYS A 276 -0.24 -11.59 14.42
C LYS A 276 0.66 -11.79 13.18
N SER A 277 0.48 -12.90 12.46
CA SER A 277 1.28 -13.28 11.30
C SER A 277 0.54 -13.18 9.95
N TYR A 278 -0.76 -12.85 9.96
CA TYR A 278 -1.58 -12.83 8.75
C TYR A 278 -2.73 -11.84 8.91
N VAL A 279 -2.68 -10.71 8.20
CA VAL A 279 -3.74 -9.71 8.21
C VAL A 279 -4.69 -9.98 7.06
N VAL A 280 -5.97 -10.18 7.38
CA VAL A 280 -7.04 -10.34 6.40
C VAL A 280 -7.57 -8.96 6.04
N THR A 281 -7.42 -8.56 4.78
CA THR A 281 -8.05 -7.34 4.25
C THR A 281 -9.53 -7.56 3.99
N GLU A 282 -10.31 -6.48 4.00
CA GLU A 282 -11.74 -6.54 3.64
C GLU A 282 -11.96 -7.10 2.21
N ALA A 283 -11.07 -6.76 1.27
CA ALA A 283 -11.10 -7.30 -0.09
C ALA A 283 -10.80 -8.82 -0.14
N GLN A 284 -9.85 -9.31 0.67
CA GLN A 284 -9.58 -10.75 0.78
C GLN A 284 -10.77 -11.48 1.40
N PHE A 285 -11.31 -10.94 2.49
CA PHE A 285 -12.50 -11.47 3.13
C PHE A 285 -13.69 -11.58 2.16
N LEU A 286 -13.92 -10.53 1.35
CA LEU A 286 -14.94 -10.51 0.31
C LEU A 286 -14.65 -11.46 -0.85
N SER A 287 -13.38 -11.66 -1.22
CA SER A 287 -13.00 -12.62 -2.25
C SER A 287 -13.29 -14.07 -1.84
N TRP A 288 -13.25 -14.38 -0.54
CA TRP A 288 -13.61 -15.70 0.01
C TRP A 288 -15.11 -15.89 0.18
N ASN A 289 -15.85 -14.78 0.27
CA ASN A 289 -17.27 -14.73 0.48
C ASN A 289 -17.95 -13.89 -0.62
N PRO A 290 -17.82 -14.28 -1.91
CA PRO A 290 -18.30 -13.45 -3.03
C PRO A 290 -19.82 -13.28 -3.05
N ASN A 291 -20.55 -14.18 -2.38
CA ASN A 291 -22.00 -14.17 -2.26
C ASN A 291 -22.48 -13.86 -0.83
N ILE A 292 -21.70 -13.07 -0.08
CA ILE A 292 -22.02 -12.70 1.31
C ILE A 292 -23.41 -12.04 1.40
N GLN A 293 -24.15 -12.33 2.47
CA GLN A 293 -25.53 -11.84 2.63
C GLN A 293 -25.55 -10.56 3.48
N GLY A 294 -26.24 -9.53 3.01
CA GLY A 294 -26.25 -8.21 3.66
C GLY A 294 -25.21 -7.24 3.07
N SER A 295 -25.05 -6.07 3.69
CA SER A 295 -24.07 -5.05 3.28
C SER A 295 -22.81 -5.14 4.13
N CYS A 296 -21.66 -4.67 3.63
CA CYS A 296 -20.43 -4.67 4.43
C CYS A 296 -20.44 -3.78 5.66
N ASP A 297 -21.43 -2.90 5.81
CA ASP A 297 -21.66 -2.13 7.03
C ASP A 297 -22.62 -2.82 8.01
N GLY A 298 -23.10 -4.02 7.68
CA GLY A 298 -24.04 -4.81 8.49
C GLY A 298 -24.46 -6.09 7.79
N LEU A 299 -23.79 -7.19 8.11
CA LEU A 299 -24.02 -8.50 7.49
C LEU A 299 -25.22 -9.23 8.10
N ALA A 300 -25.89 -10.07 7.32
CA ALA A 300 -27.05 -10.82 7.78
C ALA A 300 -26.67 -11.85 8.86
N ALA A 301 -27.34 -11.79 10.01
CA ALA A 301 -27.19 -12.77 11.08
C ALA A 301 -27.67 -14.17 10.61
N GLY A 302 -27.00 -15.21 11.11
CA GLY A 302 -27.28 -16.62 10.88
C GLY A 302 -26.64 -17.22 9.62
N GLN A 303 -25.96 -16.43 8.79
CA GLN A 303 -25.25 -16.96 7.62
C GLN A 303 -23.91 -17.61 7.99
N ARG A 304 -23.48 -18.58 7.18
CA ARG A 304 -22.16 -19.20 7.24
C ARG A 304 -21.26 -18.49 6.26
N ILE A 305 -20.12 -18.03 6.75
CA ILE A 305 -19.07 -17.38 5.95
C ILE A 305 -17.76 -18.13 6.10
N CYS A 306 -16.93 -18.06 5.07
CA CYS A 306 -15.58 -18.53 5.10
C CYS A 306 -14.68 -17.56 5.88
N GLN A 307 -13.99 -18.09 6.89
CA GLN A 307 -12.92 -17.39 7.63
C GLN A 307 -11.62 -17.25 6.83
N GLN A 308 -11.50 -18.06 5.76
CA GLN A 308 -10.31 -18.17 4.91
C GLN A 308 -10.72 -18.63 3.51
N ALA A 309 -9.80 -18.62 2.54
CA ALA A 309 -10.09 -19.02 1.16
C ALA A 309 -10.76 -20.41 1.05
N PRO A 310 -11.85 -20.56 0.25
CA PRO A 310 -12.41 -21.84 -0.14
C PRO A 310 -11.36 -22.77 -0.77
N GLY A 311 -11.19 -23.97 -0.22
CA GLY A 311 -10.11 -24.91 -0.56
C GLY A 311 -8.89 -24.82 0.36
N GLY A 312 -8.95 -23.96 1.37
CA GLY A 312 -7.84 -23.61 2.24
C GLY A 312 -7.00 -22.47 1.67
N THR A 313 -6.31 -21.77 2.55
CA THR A 313 -5.13 -20.99 2.14
C THR A 313 -4.02 -21.97 1.82
N TYR A 314 -3.19 -21.68 0.81
CA TYR A 314 -1.89 -22.35 0.70
C TYR A 314 -1.15 -22.05 2.01
N PRO A 315 -0.95 -23.01 2.93
CA PRO A 315 0.00 -22.77 3.99
C PRO A 315 1.33 -22.74 3.26
N PRO A 316 2.05 -21.61 3.23
CA PRO A 316 3.41 -21.66 2.73
C PRO A 316 4.10 -22.77 3.53
N PRO A 317 4.76 -23.74 2.87
CA PRO A 317 5.72 -24.57 3.56
C PRO A 317 6.58 -23.62 4.39
N VAL A 318 6.96 -24.02 5.60
CA VAL A 318 7.94 -23.28 6.42
C VAL A 318 9.34 -23.25 5.75
N ALA A 319 9.42 -23.54 4.47
CA ALA A 319 10.51 -23.21 3.58
C ALA A 319 10.19 -21.86 2.95
N SER A 320 10.91 -20.83 3.39
CA SER A 320 11.01 -19.54 2.74
C SER A 320 11.39 -19.75 1.25
N LEU A 321 10.39 -19.66 0.37
CA LEU A 321 10.62 -19.47 -1.06
C LEU A 321 11.04 -18.01 -1.25
N TYR A 322 12.34 -17.79 -1.27
CA TYR A 322 12.90 -16.53 -1.75
C TYR A 322 12.62 -16.41 -3.26
N ALA A 323 12.17 -15.25 -3.71
CA ALA A 323 12.33 -14.88 -5.12
C ALA A 323 13.82 -15.01 -5.48
N PRO A 324 14.20 -15.37 -6.73
CA PRO A 324 15.60 -15.39 -7.13
C PRO A 324 16.22 -14.03 -6.85
N THR A 325 17.03 -13.95 -5.79
CA THR A 325 17.93 -12.82 -5.59
C THR A 325 18.81 -12.82 -6.83
N GLY A 326 18.76 -11.73 -7.60
CA GLY A 326 19.56 -11.59 -8.82
C GLY A 326 20.96 -12.12 -8.56
N THR A 327 21.43 -13.02 -9.43
CA THR A 327 22.72 -13.72 -9.34
C THR A 327 23.76 -12.86 -8.65
N SER A 328 23.93 -13.07 -7.35
CA SER A 328 25.08 -12.57 -6.60
C SER A 328 26.25 -13.26 -7.26
N ALA A 329 27.09 -12.52 -7.97
CA ALA A 329 28.34 -13.10 -8.43
C ALA A 329 29.17 -13.39 -7.18
N TYR A 330 29.39 -14.67 -6.89
CA TYR A 330 30.25 -15.10 -5.80
C TYR A 330 31.69 -15.09 -6.31
N TYR A 331 32.54 -14.25 -5.74
CA TYR A 331 33.92 -14.06 -6.20
C TYR A 331 34.95 -14.89 -5.42
N THR A 332 34.52 -15.51 -4.32
CA THR A 332 35.34 -16.36 -3.46
C THR A 332 34.62 -17.68 -3.16
N THR A 333 35.40 -18.75 -2.95
CA THR A 333 34.87 -20.06 -2.58
C THR A 333 34.39 -20.04 -1.14
N ALA A 334 33.16 -20.48 -0.90
CA ALA A 334 32.59 -20.63 0.43
C ALA A 334 33.11 -21.92 1.12
N GLN A 335 33.08 -21.93 2.46
CA GLN A 335 33.26 -23.15 3.26
C GLN A 335 31.88 -23.72 3.61
N PRO A 336 31.64 -25.03 3.44
CA PRO A 336 30.37 -25.64 3.85
C PRO A 336 30.26 -25.70 5.38
N ALA A 337 29.08 -25.42 5.90
CA ALA A 337 28.76 -25.45 7.33
C ALA A 337 28.35 -26.87 7.79
N ALA A 338 27.91 -27.72 6.87
CA ALA A 338 27.57 -29.12 7.07
C ALA A 338 28.34 -30.03 6.10
N PRO A 339 28.37 -31.36 6.31
CA PRO A 339 29.02 -32.27 5.39
C PRO A 339 28.45 -32.17 3.96
N THR A 340 29.31 -32.23 2.95
CA THR A 340 28.91 -32.30 1.54
C THR A 340 29.07 -33.73 1.02
N GLN A 341 28.36 -34.06 -0.06
CA GLN A 341 28.48 -35.37 -0.71
C GLN A 341 29.61 -35.41 -1.75
N SER A 342 30.17 -36.59 -1.97
CA SER A 342 31.19 -36.80 -3.01
C SER A 342 30.58 -36.54 -4.39
N GLY A 343 31.03 -35.48 -5.06
CA GLY A 343 30.48 -35.00 -6.33
C GLY A 343 29.99 -33.56 -6.31
N THR A 344 30.00 -32.89 -5.15
CA THR A 344 29.88 -31.43 -5.03
C THR A 344 31.13 -30.73 -5.56
N ILE A 345 30.97 -29.65 -6.33
CA ILE A 345 32.08 -28.92 -6.94
C ILE A 345 32.96 -28.21 -5.89
N PRO A 346 34.29 -28.11 -6.10
CA PRO A 346 35.19 -27.46 -5.16
C PRO A 346 35.11 -25.92 -5.21
N ASP A 347 34.67 -25.34 -6.34
CA ASP A 347 34.50 -23.89 -6.56
C ASP A 347 33.07 -23.44 -6.24
N CYS A 348 32.52 -23.91 -5.13
CA CYS A 348 31.20 -23.48 -4.68
C CYS A 348 31.26 -22.08 -4.03
N GLY A 349 30.53 -21.13 -4.59
CA GLY A 349 30.36 -19.78 -4.04
C GLY A 349 29.30 -19.69 -2.95
N ARG A 350 28.34 -20.64 -2.89
CA ARG A 350 27.33 -20.71 -1.84
C ARG A 350 26.77 -22.11 -1.64
N TYR A 351 26.69 -22.53 -0.38
CA TYR A 351 26.07 -23.78 0.04
C TYR A 351 24.65 -23.56 0.56
N TYR A 352 23.83 -24.60 0.45
CA TYR A 352 22.50 -24.70 1.00
C TYR A 352 22.40 -25.95 1.88
N LEU A 353 21.93 -25.80 3.12
CA LEU A 353 21.70 -26.91 4.03
C LEU A 353 20.36 -27.57 3.72
N VAL A 354 20.37 -28.83 3.29
CA VAL A 354 19.14 -29.58 3.00
C VAL A 354 18.37 -29.87 4.30
N MET A 355 17.11 -29.48 4.34
CA MET A 355 16.15 -29.68 5.42
C MET A 355 15.09 -30.74 5.09
N ALA A 356 14.33 -31.15 6.10
CA ALA A 356 13.33 -32.20 5.96
C ALA A 356 12.17 -31.70 5.09
N GLY A 357 11.88 -32.43 4.00
CA GLY A 357 10.86 -32.05 3.03
C GLY A 357 11.40 -31.38 1.78
N ASP A 358 12.71 -31.10 1.71
CA ASP A 358 13.32 -30.53 0.52
C ASP A 358 13.34 -31.49 -0.66
N SER A 359 13.23 -30.91 -1.85
CA SER A 359 13.46 -31.57 -3.13
C SER A 359 14.46 -30.76 -3.95
N CYS A 360 15.21 -31.39 -4.86
CA CYS A 360 16.18 -30.70 -5.70
C CYS A 360 15.55 -29.62 -6.55
N ASN A 361 14.29 -29.81 -7.00
CA ASN A 361 13.56 -28.78 -7.72
C ASN A 361 13.24 -27.58 -6.82
N GLY A 362 12.89 -27.83 -5.55
CA GLY A 362 12.70 -26.78 -4.55
C GLY A 362 14.00 -26.02 -4.25
N VAL A 363 15.10 -26.75 -4.01
CA VAL A 363 16.42 -26.17 -3.77
C VAL A 363 16.92 -25.37 -4.98
N ALA A 364 16.76 -25.91 -6.19
CA ALA A 364 17.15 -25.22 -7.43
C ALA A 364 16.34 -23.92 -7.61
N LEU A 365 15.03 -23.99 -7.39
CA LEU A 365 14.14 -22.83 -7.46
C LEU A 365 14.54 -21.76 -6.43
N GLN A 366 14.81 -22.15 -5.18
CA GLN A 366 15.26 -21.25 -4.12
C GLN A 366 16.60 -20.58 -4.45
N ALA A 367 17.46 -21.28 -5.18
CA ALA A 367 18.75 -20.79 -5.63
C ALA A 367 18.68 -19.99 -6.94
N GLY A 368 17.51 -19.86 -7.57
CA GLY A 368 17.37 -19.19 -8.86
C GLY A 368 18.05 -19.91 -10.03
N ILE A 369 18.26 -21.21 -9.91
CA ILE A 369 18.89 -22.06 -10.93
C ILE A 369 17.92 -23.17 -11.36
N ASN A 370 18.15 -23.80 -12.51
CA ASN A 370 17.38 -24.98 -12.89
C ASN A 370 18.02 -26.27 -12.32
N PHE A 371 17.26 -27.37 -12.33
CA PHE A 371 17.74 -28.65 -11.79
C PHE A 371 19.01 -29.15 -12.49
N THR A 372 19.15 -28.91 -13.80
CA THR A 372 20.36 -29.26 -14.55
C THR A 372 21.59 -28.51 -14.04
N GLN A 373 21.45 -27.23 -13.67
CA GLN A 373 22.51 -26.43 -13.06
C GLN A 373 22.83 -26.93 -11.65
N LEU A 374 21.82 -27.26 -10.84
CA LEU A 374 22.03 -27.84 -9.51
C LEU A 374 22.76 -29.19 -9.59
N GLN A 375 22.41 -30.05 -10.55
CA GLN A 375 23.14 -31.29 -10.84
C GLN A 375 24.56 -31.04 -11.33
N SER A 376 24.79 -29.98 -12.12
CA SER A 376 26.14 -29.62 -12.57
C SER A 376 27.05 -29.19 -11.42
N PHE A 377 26.48 -28.61 -10.36
CA PHE A 377 27.20 -28.24 -9.14
C PHE A 377 27.33 -29.42 -8.15
N ASN A 378 26.49 -30.44 -8.31
CA ASN A 378 26.36 -31.59 -7.39
C ASN A 378 26.10 -32.87 -8.18
N THR A 379 27.16 -33.39 -8.80
CA THR A 379 27.08 -34.49 -9.77
C THR A 379 26.57 -35.81 -9.20
N TYR A 380 26.53 -35.94 -7.87
CA TYR A 380 25.93 -37.10 -7.22
C TYR A 380 24.40 -37.12 -7.35
N LEU A 381 23.74 -35.99 -7.60
CA LEU A 381 22.28 -35.92 -7.73
C LEU A 381 21.81 -36.64 -8.99
N ASN A 382 20.96 -37.67 -8.82
CA ASN A 382 20.43 -38.43 -9.95
C ASN A 382 19.27 -37.70 -10.64
N ASN A 383 18.93 -38.09 -11.88
CA ASN A 383 17.89 -37.43 -12.68
C ASN A 383 16.48 -37.44 -12.04
N ALA A 384 16.22 -38.39 -11.14
CA ALA A 384 14.94 -38.49 -10.44
C ALA A 384 14.93 -37.69 -9.13
N CYS A 385 16.04 -37.04 -8.76
CA CYS A 385 16.23 -36.37 -7.47
C CYS A 385 15.87 -37.26 -6.25
N THR A 386 16.06 -38.57 -6.33
CA THR A 386 15.70 -39.48 -5.23
C THR A 386 16.79 -39.61 -4.17
N ASN A 387 17.88 -38.86 -4.31
CA ASN A 387 19.08 -38.97 -3.50
C ASN A 387 19.62 -37.61 -3.02
N LEU A 388 18.72 -36.69 -2.66
CA LEU A 388 19.04 -35.50 -1.89
C LEU A 388 19.12 -35.87 -0.39
N TRP A 389 20.22 -35.53 0.28
CA TRP A 389 20.49 -36.02 1.63
C TRP A 389 20.12 -34.97 2.67
N LEU A 390 19.22 -35.32 3.58
CA LEU A 390 18.87 -34.48 4.72
C LEU A 390 20.10 -34.15 5.58
N SER A 391 20.22 -32.89 5.99
CA SER A 391 21.31 -32.34 6.82
C SER A 391 22.69 -32.34 6.15
N TYR A 392 22.74 -32.35 4.82
CA TYR A 392 23.98 -32.14 4.04
C TYR A 392 23.94 -30.80 3.30
N ASP A 393 25.12 -30.21 3.11
CA ASP A 393 25.26 -29.03 2.27
C ASP A 393 25.32 -29.42 0.79
N VAL A 394 24.52 -28.72 -0.02
CA VAL A 394 24.49 -28.83 -1.48
C VAL A 394 24.94 -27.50 -2.10
N CYS A 395 25.77 -27.55 -3.13
CA CYS A 395 26.27 -26.34 -3.77
C CYS A 395 25.18 -25.72 -4.65
N ILE A 396 24.83 -24.46 -4.40
CA ILE A 396 23.75 -23.78 -5.12
C ILE A 396 24.25 -22.62 -5.99
N ALA A 397 25.52 -22.26 -5.88
CA ALA A 397 26.14 -21.28 -6.76
C ALA A 397 27.63 -21.59 -6.94
N LYS A 398 28.14 -21.49 -8.16
CA LYS A 398 29.58 -21.55 -8.44
C LYS A 398 30.24 -20.18 -8.21
N VAL A 399 31.53 -20.19 -7.92
CA VAL A 399 32.36 -18.98 -8.03
C VAL A 399 32.31 -18.53 -9.49
N THR A 400 31.93 -17.27 -9.69
CA THR A 400 31.98 -16.64 -11.01
C THR A 400 33.24 -15.78 -11.04
N PRO A 401 34.29 -16.18 -11.79
CA PRO A 401 35.45 -15.34 -11.97
C PRO A 401 34.97 -13.98 -12.53
N PRO A 402 35.49 -12.84 -12.03
CA PRO A 402 35.18 -11.56 -12.63
C PRO A 402 35.45 -11.67 -14.14
N SER A 403 34.49 -11.23 -14.95
CA SER A 403 34.64 -11.22 -16.40
C SER A 403 35.70 -10.18 -16.76
N VAL A 404 36.96 -10.59 -16.78
CA VAL A 404 38.02 -9.84 -17.46
C VAL A 404 37.72 -10.00 -18.95
N SER A 405 37.31 -8.91 -19.60
CA SER A 405 37.23 -8.85 -21.06
C SER A 405 38.56 -9.32 -21.64
N LYS A 406 38.53 -10.39 -22.43
CA LYS A 406 39.72 -10.93 -23.11
C LYS A 406 40.08 -10.16 -24.39
N ASP A 407 39.29 -9.15 -24.72
CA ASP A 407 39.33 -8.33 -25.93
C ASP A 407 39.42 -6.82 -25.66
N GLY A 408 39.41 -6.38 -24.40
CA GLY A 408 39.74 -5.02 -24.01
C GLY A 408 38.76 -3.93 -24.48
N THR A 409 37.51 -4.26 -24.80
CA THR A 409 36.50 -3.27 -25.21
C THR A 409 35.23 -3.34 -24.37
N CYS A 410 35.32 -2.79 -23.16
CA CYS A 410 34.21 -2.04 -22.60
C CYS A 410 34.70 -0.59 -22.52
N GLY A 411 34.04 0.32 -23.24
CA GLY A 411 34.27 1.75 -23.16
C GLY A 411 32.96 2.51 -23.29
N PRO A 412 32.92 3.79 -22.83
CA PRO A 412 34.05 4.63 -22.45
C PRO A 412 34.04 5.05 -20.98
N GLY A 413 35.17 4.95 -20.29
CA GLY A 413 35.36 5.74 -19.06
C GLY A 413 36.19 5.21 -17.90
N MET A 414 36.88 4.06 -17.95
CA MET A 414 37.87 3.72 -16.92
C MET A 414 39.05 2.93 -17.48
N LYS A 415 40.08 3.64 -17.94
CA LYS A 415 41.45 3.10 -17.95
C LYS A 415 42.01 3.22 -16.53
N PHE A 416 41.91 2.17 -15.73
CA PHE A 416 42.73 2.05 -14.52
C PHE A 416 44.01 1.28 -14.86
N LEU A 417 45.06 2.08 -15.09
CA LEU A 417 46.50 1.81 -14.89
C LEU A 417 46.95 0.34 -14.71
N THR A 418 47.19 -0.34 -15.83
CA THR A 418 48.41 -1.12 -16.00
C THR A 418 49.37 -0.29 -16.84
N LEU A 419 50.30 0.43 -16.21
CA LEU A 419 51.55 0.92 -16.80
C LEU A 419 52.42 1.51 -15.67
N LEU A 420 53.03 0.61 -14.90
CA LEU A 420 54.29 0.93 -14.25
C LEU A 420 55.37 0.96 -15.35
N SER A 421 56.06 2.09 -15.43
CA SER A 421 57.23 2.43 -16.26
C SER A 421 56.98 3.34 -17.47
N LEU A 422 57.62 4.52 -17.37
CA LEU A 422 58.08 5.46 -18.41
C LEU A 422 57.35 6.82 -18.54
N ILE A 423 57.99 7.78 -17.87
CA ILE A 423 58.27 9.19 -18.27
C ILE A 423 57.31 10.28 -17.75
N PRO A 424 57.84 11.28 -17.00
CA PRO A 424 57.12 12.47 -16.53
C PRO A 424 57.23 13.62 -17.53
N LEU A 425 56.19 14.45 -17.65
CA LEU A 425 56.19 15.93 -17.84
C LEU A 425 54.93 16.42 -18.57
N LEU A 426 54.38 17.53 -18.04
CA LEU A 426 53.41 18.48 -18.61
C LEU A 426 51.90 18.30 -18.27
N VAL A 427 51.51 19.06 -17.23
CA VAL A 427 50.19 19.56 -16.78
C VAL A 427 49.67 20.64 -17.78
N PRO A 428 48.40 21.16 -17.82
CA PRO A 428 47.17 20.97 -17.01
C PRO A 428 45.84 20.73 -17.81
N ILE A 429 44.72 20.69 -17.07
CA ILE A 429 43.29 20.90 -17.47
C ILE A 429 42.46 19.63 -17.74
N ILE A 430 42.07 18.91 -16.68
CA ILE A 430 40.74 18.26 -16.50
C ILE A 430 40.47 18.10 -14.99
N PRO A 431 39.39 18.68 -14.41
CA PRO A 431 38.74 18.06 -13.24
C PRO A 431 37.19 17.99 -13.37
N PRO A 432 36.50 17.08 -12.64
CA PRO A 432 36.99 16.32 -11.50
C PRO A 432 37.00 14.79 -11.71
N ASN A 433 38.23 14.28 -11.66
CA ASN A 433 38.69 13.34 -10.63
C ASN A 433 37.99 11.96 -10.47
N PRO A 434 38.40 10.95 -11.25
CA PRO A 434 38.19 9.52 -10.93
C PRO A 434 39.06 9.01 -9.75
N HIS A 435 39.73 9.88 -8.99
CA HIS A 435 40.58 9.50 -7.84
C HIS A 435 39.84 9.34 -6.50
N LEU A 436 38.51 9.34 -6.46
CA LEU A 436 37.75 8.85 -5.30
C LEU A 436 36.98 7.56 -5.62
N ALA A 437 37.37 6.86 -6.69
CA ALA A 437 37.03 5.46 -6.86
C ALA A 437 37.73 4.67 -5.75
N CYS A 438 36.95 4.24 -4.74
CA CYS A 438 37.28 3.26 -3.71
C CYS A 438 38.79 3.08 -3.51
N ASP A 439 39.40 3.96 -2.72
CA ASP A 439 40.75 3.69 -2.24
C ASP A 439 40.66 2.49 -1.30
N TYR A 440 40.81 1.29 -1.86
CA TYR A 440 40.76 0.03 -1.13
C TYR A 440 41.75 0.02 0.05
N SER A 441 42.75 0.90 0.05
CA SER A 441 43.68 1.07 1.17
C SER A 441 43.07 1.70 2.43
N ILE A 442 42.04 2.56 2.29
CA ILE A 442 41.37 3.21 3.43
C ILE A 442 40.46 2.22 4.17
N MET A 443 39.79 1.33 3.43
CA MET A 443 38.87 0.34 4.02
C MET A 443 39.61 -0.72 4.84
N ASP A 444 40.86 -1.04 4.51
CA ASP A 444 41.68 -2.01 5.24
C ASP A 444 42.07 -1.52 6.66
N GLU A 445 42.09 -0.21 6.91
CA GLU A 445 42.37 0.38 8.23
C GLU A 445 41.12 0.56 9.11
N MET A 446 39.92 0.41 8.54
CA MET A 446 38.66 0.64 9.23
C MET A 446 38.13 -0.60 9.97
N PRO A 447 37.35 -0.42 11.05
CA PRO A 447 36.65 -1.52 11.70
C PRO A 447 35.66 -2.20 10.75
N ASP A 448 35.58 -3.53 10.79
CA ASP A 448 34.51 -4.28 10.11
C ASP A 448 33.14 -3.89 10.67
N ILE A 449 32.37 -3.20 9.83
CA ILE A 449 31.05 -2.67 10.16
C ILE A 449 29.91 -3.56 9.67
N ASP A 450 30.18 -4.58 8.85
CA ASP A 450 29.14 -5.37 8.17
C ASP A 450 28.20 -6.07 9.16
N ARG A 451 28.75 -6.61 10.25
CA ARG A 451 27.97 -7.24 11.32
C ARG A 451 27.04 -6.28 12.07
N TRP A 452 27.31 -4.98 11.99
CA TRP A 452 26.52 -3.94 12.66
C TRP A 452 25.55 -3.24 11.73
N LEU A 453 25.75 -3.31 10.42
CA LEU A 453 24.82 -2.73 9.46
C LEU A 453 23.47 -3.41 9.58
N VAL A 454 22.44 -2.59 9.58
CA VAL A 454 21.08 -3.08 9.43
C VAL A 454 20.86 -3.47 7.97
N THR A 455 20.45 -4.70 7.74
CA THR A 455 20.20 -5.29 6.41
C THR A 455 18.97 -6.21 6.53
N PRO A 456 18.37 -6.72 5.44
CA PRO A 456 17.25 -7.66 5.59
C PRO A 456 17.68 -8.95 6.31
N ASP A 457 18.95 -9.35 6.15
CA ASP A 457 19.54 -10.51 6.83
C ASP A 457 20.03 -10.18 8.25
N ASN A 458 20.10 -8.90 8.63
CA ASN A 458 20.53 -8.43 9.94
C ASN A 458 19.65 -7.27 10.44
N PRO A 459 18.38 -7.53 10.79
CA PRO A 459 17.40 -6.49 11.08
C PRO A 459 17.70 -5.66 12.37
N PRO A 460 17.09 -4.48 12.64
CA PRO A 460 17.15 -3.87 13.97
C PRO A 460 16.75 -4.88 15.02
N ARG A 461 17.49 -4.88 16.13
CA ARG A 461 17.26 -5.86 17.19
C ARG A 461 16.07 -5.40 18.02
N ASP A 462 15.21 -6.32 18.39
CA ASP A 462 14.12 -6.07 19.33
C ASP A 462 14.68 -6.10 20.76
N VAL A 463 15.26 -4.98 21.18
CA VAL A 463 15.85 -4.78 22.52
C VAL A 463 15.02 -3.80 23.33
N GLN A 464 15.05 -3.95 24.66
CA GLN A 464 14.43 -2.98 25.54
C GLN A 464 15.24 -1.68 25.53
N GLY A 465 14.74 -0.67 24.81
CA GLY A 465 15.41 0.62 24.65
C GLY A 465 16.09 0.78 23.29
N MET A 466 17.14 1.61 23.24
CA MET A 466 18.04 1.74 22.09
C MET A 466 19.05 0.59 22.05
N ASP A 467 19.35 0.04 20.87
CA ASP A 467 20.54 -0.81 20.64
C ASP A 467 21.81 0.05 20.69
N HIS A 468 22.17 0.48 21.89
CA HIS A 468 23.22 1.47 22.12
C HIS A 468 24.59 1.02 21.60
N GLU A 469 24.89 -0.28 21.62
CA GLU A 469 26.15 -0.84 21.11
C GLU A 469 26.23 -0.68 19.59
N ARG A 470 25.15 -1.07 18.91
CA ARG A 470 25.06 -0.97 17.45
C ARG A 470 25.05 0.47 16.99
N CYS A 471 24.27 1.34 17.64
CA CYS A 471 24.24 2.76 17.35
C CYS A 471 25.61 3.41 17.52
N ALA A 472 26.33 3.11 18.62
CA ALA A 472 27.67 3.64 18.85
C ALA A 472 28.68 3.14 17.79
N ALA A 473 28.64 1.85 17.44
CA ALA A 473 29.50 1.29 16.40
C ALA A 473 29.30 1.98 15.04
N LEU A 474 28.04 2.16 14.63
CA LEU A 474 27.69 2.81 13.36
C LEU A 474 28.06 4.30 13.36
N HIS A 475 27.77 5.01 14.46
CA HIS A 475 28.13 6.42 14.62
C HIS A 475 29.65 6.63 14.54
N ASN A 476 30.41 5.83 15.30
CA ASN A 476 31.86 5.91 15.34
C ASN A 476 32.50 5.61 13.99
N TYR A 477 31.94 4.66 13.22
CA TYR A 477 32.40 4.36 11.87
C TYR A 477 32.26 5.56 10.93
N ILE A 478 31.12 6.27 10.95
CA ILE A 478 30.87 7.43 10.08
C ILE A 478 31.90 8.54 10.34
N ILE A 479 32.14 8.89 11.61
CA ILE A 479 33.06 9.99 11.93
C ILE A 479 34.54 9.62 11.70
N GLN A 480 34.91 8.37 11.92
CA GLN A 480 36.26 7.87 11.59
C GLN A 480 36.49 7.85 10.07
N TYR A 481 35.47 7.45 9.29
CA TYR A 481 35.52 7.54 7.84
C TYR A 481 35.72 8.98 7.38
N ALA A 482 34.97 9.92 7.96
CA ALA A 482 35.11 11.36 7.68
C ALA A 482 36.54 11.83 7.96
N TRP A 483 37.09 11.47 9.13
CA TRP A 483 38.43 11.84 9.56
C TRP A 483 39.53 11.35 8.60
N ILE A 484 39.52 10.07 8.26
CA ILE A 484 40.53 9.49 7.35
C ILE A 484 40.40 10.10 5.94
N SER A 485 39.16 10.25 5.47
CA SER A 485 38.88 10.84 4.16
C SER A 485 39.32 12.29 4.05
N SER A 486 39.47 12.98 5.18
CA SER A 486 40.08 14.32 5.28
C SER A 486 41.61 14.31 5.28
N ASN A 487 42.23 13.20 4.87
CA ASN A 487 43.68 13.01 4.80
C ASN A 487 44.38 13.10 6.17
N ARG A 488 43.71 12.58 7.21
CA ARG A 488 44.24 12.46 8.58
C ARG A 488 44.46 10.98 8.93
N GLN A 489 45.40 10.69 9.83
CA GLN A 489 45.63 9.30 10.25
C GLN A 489 44.61 8.87 11.31
N LEU A 490 44.11 7.63 11.23
CA LEU A 490 43.17 7.10 12.23
C LEU A 490 43.79 7.00 13.63
N SER A 491 45.11 6.82 13.72
CA SER A 491 45.87 6.81 14.97
C SER A 491 45.78 8.13 15.74
N GLU A 492 45.52 9.24 15.05
CA GLU A 492 45.40 10.59 15.60
C GLU A 492 43.97 10.96 16.00
N PHE A 493 42.99 10.08 15.72
CA PHE A 493 41.58 10.34 15.99
C PHE A 493 41.32 10.48 17.50
N PRO A 494 40.71 11.59 17.97
CA PRO A 494 40.37 11.76 19.39
C PRO A 494 39.29 10.76 19.83
N LYS A 495 39.67 9.80 20.69
CA LYS A 495 38.74 8.78 21.23
C LYS A 495 38.00 9.25 22.50
N GLN A 496 37.61 10.53 22.54
CA GLN A 496 36.81 11.08 23.63
C GLN A 496 35.34 10.81 23.35
N SER A 497 34.58 10.24 24.30
CA SER A 497 33.14 10.09 24.13
C SER A 497 32.41 11.42 24.31
N TRP A 498 31.17 11.50 23.83
CA TRP A 498 30.31 12.66 24.08
C TRP A 498 30.12 12.89 25.58
N LEU A 499 29.91 11.82 26.36
CA LEU A 499 29.75 11.98 27.81
C LEU A 499 31.04 12.46 28.46
N ASP A 500 32.21 11.92 28.12
CA ASP A 500 33.48 12.41 28.69
C ASP A 500 33.72 13.90 28.37
N LYS A 501 33.28 14.36 27.19
CA LYS A 501 33.38 15.77 26.80
C LYS A 501 32.51 16.68 27.67
N TYR A 502 31.26 16.31 27.91
CA TYR A 502 30.26 17.19 28.52
C TYR A 502 30.03 16.94 30.02
N ASP A 503 30.29 15.74 30.54
CA ASP A 503 30.10 15.37 31.95
C ASP A 503 31.22 15.93 32.84
N GLU A 504 32.49 15.81 32.44
CA GLU A 504 33.62 16.41 33.19
C GLU A 504 33.62 17.95 33.15
N SER A 505 33.05 18.55 32.11
CA SER A 505 33.14 20.00 31.87
C SER A 505 32.01 20.82 32.51
N THR A 506 30.87 20.21 32.85
CA THR A 506 29.68 20.94 33.32
C THR A 506 29.33 20.72 34.79
N GLY A 507 29.62 19.56 35.38
CA GLY A 507 29.30 19.29 36.80
C GLY A 507 27.79 19.35 37.13
N THR A 508 26.91 19.29 36.13
CA THR A 508 25.48 19.68 36.23
C THR A 508 24.48 18.52 36.22
N GLY A 509 24.93 17.26 36.17
CA GLY A 509 24.07 16.12 36.45
C GLY A 509 22.90 15.91 35.48
N PHE A 510 23.10 16.08 34.17
CA PHE A 510 22.06 15.83 33.14
C PHE A 510 21.71 14.35 32.93
N ALA A 511 22.42 13.42 33.59
CA ALA A 511 22.19 11.98 33.45
C ALA A 511 20.74 11.55 33.76
N HIS A 512 20.03 12.30 34.61
CA HIS A 512 18.62 12.01 34.93
C HIS A 512 17.63 12.38 33.80
N GLN A 513 18.07 13.13 32.78
CA GLN A 513 17.25 13.59 31.66
C GLN A 513 17.30 12.63 30.47
N PHE A 514 18.26 11.71 30.47
CA PHE A 514 18.43 10.71 29.42
C PHE A 514 17.86 9.36 29.84
N ASP A 515 17.20 8.69 28.89
CA ASP A 515 16.94 7.26 29.01
C ASP A 515 18.27 6.49 29.23
N PRO A 516 18.31 5.44 30.09
CA PRO A 516 19.55 4.71 30.37
C PRO A 516 20.26 4.18 29.13
N THR A 517 19.51 3.70 28.12
CA THR A 517 20.11 3.17 26.88
C THR A 517 20.66 4.29 25.99
N LEU A 518 20.02 5.46 25.97
CA LEU A 518 20.57 6.63 25.29
C LEU A 518 21.85 7.13 26.00
N ALA A 519 21.88 7.15 27.33
CA ALA A 519 23.08 7.51 28.09
C ALA A 519 24.24 6.54 27.79
N MET A 520 23.97 5.24 27.68
CA MET A 520 24.97 4.25 27.28
C MET A 520 25.48 4.46 25.85
N PHE A 521 24.62 4.90 24.93
CA PHE A 521 25.04 5.30 23.59
C PHE A 521 25.99 6.51 23.65
N LEU A 522 25.61 7.57 24.38
CA LEU A 522 26.41 8.80 24.51
C LEU A 522 27.76 8.56 25.21
N GLN A 523 27.85 7.57 26.10
CA GLN A 523 29.10 7.13 26.73
C GLN A 523 30.07 6.45 25.74
N ASN A 524 29.55 5.88 24.64
CA ASN A 524 30.35 5.11 23.67
C ASN A 524 30.45 5.81 22.30
N ALA A 525 29.66 6.84 22.05
CA ALA A 525 29.69 7.64 20.84
C ALA A 525 30.82 8.69 20.92
N TYR A 526 31.73 8.69 19.94
CA TYR A 526 32.84 9.62 19.90
C TYR A 526 32.38 11.04 19.58
N HIS A 527 32.91 12.00 20.31
CA HIS A 527 32.72 13.42 20.03
C HIS A 527 33.74 13.90 18.99
N HIS A 528 33.34 14.85 18.16
CA HIS A 528 34.24 15.56 17.26
C HIS A 528 33.93 17.06 17.25
N ASP A 529 34.90 17.86 16.82
CA ASP A 529 34.72 19.29 16.63
C ASP A 529 34.07 19.57 15.25
N TYR A 530 32.85 20.10 15.27
CA TYR A 530 32.10 20.42 14.06
C TYR A 530 32.70 21.56 13.25
N THR A 531 33.57 22.38 13.86
CA THR A 531 34.31 23.42 13.14
C THR A 531 35.42 22.83 12.28
N GLU A 532 35.84 21.59 12.57
CA GLU A 532 36.80 20.85 11.76
C GLU A 532 36.12 19.97 10.71
N LEU A 533 35.06 19.24 11.07
CA LEU A 533 34.39 18.27 10.19
C LEU A 533 32.90 18.16 10.53
N SER A 534 32.02 18.15 9.53
CA SER A 534 30.62 17.78 9.74
C SER A 534 30.49 16.26 9.96
N PHE A 535 29.55 15.85 10.82
CA PHE A 535 29.30 14.44 11.14
C PHE A 535 28.92 13.63 9.91
N PHE A 536 27.89 14.08 9.20
CA PHE A 536 27.42 13.52 7.95
C PHE A 536 26.94 14.65 7.04
N TYR A 537 26.51 14.35 5.81
CA TYR A 537 26.09 15.37 4.87
C TYR A 537 24.95 16.27 5.41
N TRP A 538 23.91 15.69 6.02
CA TRP A 538 22.79 16.47 6.55
C TRP A 538 22.99 16.99 7.97
N THR A 539 23.94 16.44 8.71
CA THR A 539 24.11 16.73 10.14
C THR A 539 25.53 17.14 10.51
N SER A 540 25.65 18.19 11.32
CA SER A 540 26.93 18.78 11.71
C SER A 540 27.58 18.04 12.86
N ILE A 541 26.83 17.75 13.92
CA ILE A 541 27.37 17.22 15.17
C ILE A 541 26.31 16.52 16.02
N LEU A 542 26.74 15.55 16.83
CA LEU A 542 25.98 15.10 17.99
C LEU A 542 25.83 16.28 18.97
N ASN A 543 24.59 16.71 19.19
CA ASN A 543 24.30 18.04 19.73
C ASN A 543 24.80 18.21 21.18
N SER A 544 25.05 19.44 21.61
CA SER A 544 25.43 19.70 23.01
C SER A 544 24.20 19.73 23.94
N PRO A 545 24.37 19.48 25.26
CA PRO A 545 23.23 19.39 26.19
C PRO A 545 22.29 20.63 26.14
N GLU A 546 22.86 21.83 26.01
CA GLU A 546 22.10 23.09 25.95
C GLU A 546 21.14 23.15 24.75
N TYR A 547 21.50 22.50 23.64
CA TYR A 547 20.78 22.63 22.37
C TYR A 547 19.91 21.43 22.03
N MET A 548 20.00 20.33 22.79
CA MET A 548 19.19 19.13 22.58
C MET A 548 17.68 19.40 22.70
N TRP A 549 17.26 20.30 23.61
CA TRP A 549 15.84 20.60 23.87
C TRP A 549 15.38 22.00 23.41
N LYS A 550 16.28 22.81 22.85
CA LYS A 550 16.00 24.22 22.48
C LYS A 550 15.02 24.37 21.31
N THR A 551 14.97 23.40 20.43
CA THR A 551 14.17 23.38 19.20
C THR A 551 12.75 22.84 19.40
N TRP A 552 12.47 22.21 20.54
CA TRP A 552 11.18 21.57 20.82
C TRP A 552 10.45 22.29 21.96
N PRO A 553 9.50 23.21 21.67
CA PRO A 553 8.62 23.73 22.72
C PRO A 553 7.68 22.60 23.17
N SER A 554 7.88 22.05 24.37
CA SER A 554 6.93 21.13 24.99
C SER A 554 5.67 21.93 25.37
N PHE A 555 4.56 21.68 24.68
CA PHE A 555 3.27 22.29 25.03
C PHE A 555 2.54 21.53 26.16
N ASP A 556 3.14 20.44 26.66
CA ASP A 556 2.60 19.63 27.74
C ASP A 556 3.70 19.38 28.78
N GLU A 557 3.46 19.76 30.04
CA GLU A 557 4.39 19.55 31.16
C GLU A 557 4.66 18.05 31.41
N ALA A 558 3.78 17.17 30.90
CA ALA A 558 3.90 15.72 31.03
C ALA A 558 4.98 15.06 30.15
N ASP A 559 5.51 15.77 29.14
CA ASP A 559 6.50 15.25 28.17
C ASP A 559 7.84 16.03 28.22
N GLU A 560 8.15 16.68 29.35
CA GLU A 560 9.42 17.40 29.56
C GLU A 560 10.62 16.44 29.33
N TYR A 561 11.56 16.86 28.48
CA TYR A 561 12.74 16.10 28.03
C TYR A 561 12.53 14.90 27.10
N ARG A 562 11.29 14.52 26.75
CA ARG A 562 11.04 13.33 25.92
C ARG A 562 11.64 13.40 24.52
N TYR A 563 11.43 14.51 23.82
CA TYR A 563 11.93 14.72 22.46
C TYR A 563 13.19 15.56 22.50
N LEU A 564 14.23 15.12 21.79
CA LEU A 564 15.48 15.86 21.70
C LEU A 564 16.04 15.84 20.28
N THR A 565 16.71 16.92 19.91
CA THR A 565 17.52 17.00 18.69
C THR A 565 18.88 16.37 18.95
N LEU A 566 19.05 15.12 18.55
CA LEU A 566 20.23 14.32 18.81
C LEU A 566 21.39 14.74 17.91
N TYR A 567 21.14 14.95 16.61
CA TYR A 567 22.12 15.53 15.70
C TYR A 567 21.63 16.84 15.10
N ARG A 568 22.46 17.87 15.19
CA ARG A 568 22.17 19.19 14.62
C ARG A 568 22.26 19.14 13.09
N ALA A 569 21.33 19.79 12.39
CA ALA A 569 21.39 19.92 10.93
C ALA A 569 22.62 20.73 10.46
N ASN A 570 23.09 20.47 9.24
CA ASN A 570 24.05 21.31 8.52
C ASN A 570 23.35 22.50 7.80
N GLU A 571 22.21 22.25 7.16
CA GLU A 571 21.39 23.26 6.45
C GLU A 571 19.89 22.99 6.58
N GLY A 572 19.08 23.93 6.07
CA GLY A 572 17.63 23.86 5.96
C GLY A 572 16.94 25.11 6.52
N SER A 573 15.92 25.60 5.82
CA SER A 573 15.06 26.66 6.35
C SER A 573 14.25 26.08 7.51
N HIS A 574 14.56 26.49 8.74
CA HIS A 574 13.96 25.94 9.96
C HIS A 574 14.20 24.43 10.13
N SER A 575 15.40 23.92 9.82
CA SER A 575 15.76 22.52 10.08
C SER A 575 16.07 22.25 11.55
N ASP A 576 15.55 21.14 12.05
CA ASP A 576 15.83 20.65 13.41
C ASP A 576 16.96 19.60 13.39
N GLY A 577 17.20 18.89 12.27
CA GLY A 577 18.19 17.82 12.16
C GLY A 577 17.61 16.47 12.56
N LEU A 578 18.42 15.57 13.14
CA LEU A 578 17.94 14.26 13.57
C LEU A 578 17.38 14.36 14.99
N CYS A 579 16.08 14.15 15.11
CA CYS A 579 15.34 14.16 16.37
C CYS A 579 15.09 12.74 16.89
N TYR A 580 15.04 12.57 18.20
CA TYR A 580 14.89 11.29 18.90
C TYR A 580 13.79 11.38 19.97
N ASP A 581 12.91 10.37 19.99
CA ASP A 581 11.89 10.16 21.02
C ASP A 581 12.40 9.13 22.02
N GLN A 582 12.74 9.59 23.23
CA GLN A 582 13.29 8.74 24.28
C GLN A 582 12.31 7.67 24.78
N LYS A 583 11.00 7.87 24.63
CA LYS A 583 9.96 6.93 25.10
C LYS A 583 9.70 5.81 24.10
N ARG A 584 9.75 6.14 22.80
CA ARG A 584 9.55 5.18 21.70
C ARG A 584 10.86 4.54 21.23
N HIS A 585 12.00 5.09 21.64
CA HIS A 585 13.34 4.71 21.19
C HIS A 585 13.53 4.79 19.67
N LYS A 586 12.95 5.81 19.04
CA LYS A 586 12.97 6.03 17.59
C LYS A 586 13.44 7.43 17.22
N ALA A 587 13.95 7.57 16.02
CA ALA A 587 14.49 8.78 15.43
C ALA A 587 13.84 9.11 14.08
N VAL A 588 13.97 10.37 13.68
CA VAL A 588 13.54 10.90 12.38
C VAL A 588 14.39 12.12 12.03
N VAL A 589 14.58 12.39 10.74
CA VAL A 589 15.37 13.53 10.25
C VAL A 589 14.44 14.65 9.75
N PHE A 590 14.62 15.87 10.25
CA PHE A 590 13.87 17.07 9.88
C PHE A 590 14.77 18.12 9.24
N MET A 591 14.66 18.26 7.91
CA MET A 591 15.45 19.22 7.13
C MET A 591 14.65 20.48 6.78
N SER A 592 13.35 20.50 7.04
CA SER A 592 12.45 21.64 6.86
C SER A 592 11.31 21.68 7.90
N ILE A 593 10.61 22.81 7.98
CA ILE A 593 9.42 22.96 8.85
C ILE A 593 8.28 22.01 8.46
N ASP A 594 8.11 21.74 7.16
CA ASP A 594 7.06 20.86 6.64
C ASP A 594 7.27 19.40 7.08
N ASP A 595 8.52 18.96 7.13
CA ASP A 595 8.90 17.61 7.58
C ASP A 595 8.43 17.34 9.01
N ARG A 596 8.55 18.37 9.85
CA ARG A 596 8.17 18.30 11.26
C ARG A 596 6.67 18.19 11.44
N ASP A 597 5.90 18.93 10.67
CA ASP A 597 4.43 18.89 10.74
C ASP A 597 3.90 17.55 10.22
N PHE A 598 4.53 17.01 9.18
CA PHE A 598 4.18 15.70 8.61
C PHE A 598 4.44 14.55 9.60
N ALA A 599 5.61 14.52 10.23
CA ALA A 599 5.95 13.48 11.21
C ALA A 599 5.21 13.59 12.55
N LYS A 600 4.51 14.70 12.81
CA LYS A 600 3.65 14.91 13.99
C LYS A 600 2.16 14.60 13.74
N GLY A 601 1.75 14.43 12.49
CA GLY A 601 0.37 14.11 12.12
C GLY A 601 -0.07 12.69 12.52
N GLU A 602 -1.35 12.37 12.33
CA GLU A 602 -1.91 11.02 12.59
C GLU A 602 -1.18 9.92 11.82
N ASP A 603 -0.69 10.25 10.61
CA ASP A 603 0.14 9.40 9.75
C ASP A 603 1.65 9.71 9.91
N GLY A 604 2.09 10.25 11.04
CA GLY A 604 3.51 10.58 11.25
C GLY A 604 4.32 9.44 11.86
N GLU A 605 3.68 8.53 12.58
CA GLU A 605 4.34 7.53 13.44
C GLU A 605 5.17 6.51 12.65
N GLN A 606 4.75 6.18 11.43
CA GLN A 606 5.46 5.24 10.56
C GLN A 606 6.74 5.81 9.94
N LEU A 607 7.03 7.10 10.17
CA LEU A 607 8.23 7.79 9.68
C LEU A 607 9.37 7.80 10.71
N TRP A 608 9.11 7.25 11.91
CA TRP A 608 10.08 7.15 12.99
C TRP A 608 10.72 5.75 13.01
N PHE A 609 12.05 5.72 12.93
CA PHE A 609 12.84 4.49 12.80
C PHE A 609 13.85 4.34 13.95
N PRO A 610 14.29 3.12 14.29
CA PRO A 610 15.43 2.94 15.20
C PRO A 610 16.66 3.72 14.72
N LEU A 611 17.50 4.26 15.62
CA LEU A 611 18.63 5.10 15.21
C LEU A 611 19.64 4.34 14.32
N GLU A 612 19.88 3.06 14.62
CA GLU A 612 20.75 2.17 13.84
C GLU A 612 20.28 1.99 12.39
N THR A 613 18.97 2.16 12.13
CA THR A 613 18.39 2.13 10.79
C THR A 613 18.84 3.33 9.97
N ILE A 614 18.75 4.52 10.57
CA ILE A 614 19.14 5.78 9.93
C ILE A 614 20.66 5.80 9.68
N LEU A 615 21.46 5.44 10.69
CA LEU A 615 22.92 5.42 10.58
C LEU A 615 23.41 4.39 9.56
N SER A 616 22.80 3.19 9.52
CA SER A 616 23.13 2.20 8.50
C SER A 616 22.79 2.70 7.10
N ASN A 617 21.70 3.47 6.96
CA ASN A 617 21.36 4.12 5.69
C ASN A 617 22.39 5.11 5.20
N TRP A 618 22.88 5.97 6.10
CA TRP A 618 23.96 6.90 5.77
C TRP A 618 25.22 6.15 5.32
N ILE A 619 25.58 5.05 5.99
CA ILE A 619 26.71 4.21 5.57
C ILE A 619 26.47 3.54 4.20
N SER A 620 25.24 3.09 3.91
CA SER A 620 24.92 2.56 2.58
C SER A 620 25.05 3.61 1.47
N MET A 621 24.63 4.86 1.73
CA MET A 621 24.85 5.96 0.78
C MET A 621 26.34 6.25 0.57
N MET A 622 27.17 6.11 1.62
CA MET A 622 28.62 6.22 1.53
C MET A 622 29.21 5.11 0.65
N ARG A 623 28.85 3.85 0.91
CA ARG A 623 29.33 2.67 0.15
C ARG A 623 28.89 2.68 -1.30
N MET A 624 27.70 3.22 -1.58
CA MET A 624 27.18 3.41 -2.93
C MET A 624 27.92 4.51 -3.69
N GLY A 625 28.61 5.41 -3.00
CA GLY A 625 29.25 6.59 -3.58
C GLY A 625 28.27 7.72 -3.92
N LYS A 626 27.04 7.68 -3.37
CA LYS A 626 26.09 8.80 -3.48
C LYS A 626 26.55 9.98 -2.63
N ILE A 627 27.13 9.68 -1.46
CA ILE A 627 27.78 10.68 -0.59
C ILE A 627 29.23 10.22 -0.38
N THR A 628 30.20 11.06 -0.71
CA THR A 628 31.63 10.75 -0.51
C THR A 628 32.27 11.78 0.40
N ALA A 629 33.23 11.36 1.23
CA ALA A 629 34.08 12.30 1.96
C ALA A 629 35.40 12.50 1.21
N GLY A 630 36.01 13.69 1.33
CA GLY A 630 37.31 13.99 0.74
C GLY A 630 38.04 15.15 1.41
N PRO A 631 39.29 15.41 0.99
CA PRO A 631 40.14 16.43 1.62
C PRO A 631 39.66 17.86 1.31
N GLU A 632 40.06 18.79 2.18
CA GLU A 632 39.69 20.19 2.09
C GLU A 632 40.28 20.83 0.82
N GLY A 633 39.55 21.75 0.19
CA GLY A 633 40.04 22.50 -0.98
C GLY A 633 39.78 21.85 -2.35
N VAL A 634 39.21 20.64 -2.43
CA VAL A 634 38.71 20.09 -3.69
C VAL A 634 37.44 20.87 -4.08
N GLN A 635 37.54 21.79 -5.05
CA GLN A 635 36.36 22.41 -5.65
C GLN A 635 35.60 21.36 -6.46
N LEU A 636 34.40 21.01 -6.00
CA LEU A 636 33.43 20.22 -6.76
C LEU A 636 32.23 21.11 -7.01
N LYS A 637 31.55 20.87 -8.13
CA LYS A 637 30.40 21.65 -8.58
C LYS A 637 29.10 21.30 -7.82
N ASN A 638 29.20 20.50 -6.76
CA ASN A 638 28.07 20.02 -5.96
C ASN A 638 28.12 20.60 -4.55
N GLU A 639 27.00 20.54 -3.83
CA GLU A 639 26.89 20.95 -2.43
C GLU A 639 27.85 20.17 -1.52
N LYS A 640 28.39 20.87 -0.50
CA LYS A 640 29.49 20.42 0.34
C LYS A 640 29.32 20.87 1.78
N TYR A 641 29.47 19.92 2.70
CA TYR A 641 29.83 20.19 4.10
C TYR A 641 31.08 19.42 4.39
N PHE A 642 32.19 20.11 4.54
CA PHE A 642 33.47 19.45 4.69
C PHE A 642 33.40 18.37 5.80
N PRO A 643 33.75 17.09 5.52
CA PRO A 643 34.38 16.57 4.30
C PRO A 643 33.44 15.98 3.24
N TRP A 644 32.14 15.96 3.50
CA TRP A 644 31.11 15.32 2.70
C TRP A 644 30.75 16.11 1.44
N VAL A 645 30.53 15.34 0.38
CA VAL A 645 30.08 15.79 -0.93
C VAL A 645 28.92 14.92 -1.32
N TYR A 646 27.83 15.55 -1.72
CA TYR A 646 26.69 14.85 -2.30
C TYR A 646 26.80 14.82 -3.82
N HIS A 647 26.58 13.64 -4.41
CA HIS A 647 26.62 13.45 -5.85
C HIS A 647 25.22 13.38 -6.43
N SER A 648 25.04 14.04 -7.56
CA SER A 648 23.77 14.03 -8.27
C SER A 648 23.33 12.64 -8.74
N TYR A 649 24.26 11.68 -8.82
CA TYR A 649 24.03 10.24 -8.94
C TYR A 649 25.36 9.50 -8.66
N SER A 650 25.31 8.17 -8.50
CA SER A 650 26.49 7.30 -8.41
C SER A 650 26.50 6.24 -9.51
N TYR A 651 27.68 5.73 -9.86
CA TYR A 651 27.80 4.62 -10.82
C TYR A 651 27.11 3.35 -10.33
N LYS A 652 27.13 3.11 -9.01
CA LYS A 652 26.40 1.98 -8.41
C LYS A 652 24.89 2.05 -8.68
N GLN A 653 24.31 3.26 -8.63
CA GLN A 653 22.91 3.49 -9.00
C GLN A 653 22.67 3.26 -10.49
N VAL A 654 23.58 3.68 -11.37
CA VAL A 654 23.49 3.38 -12.81
C VAL A 654 23.47 1.87 -13.03
N GLU A 655 24.43 1.14 -12.45
CA GLU A 655 24.51 -0.31 -12.57
C GLU A 655 23.26 -1.02 -12.06
N ASP A 656 22.77 -0.62 -10.88
CA ASP A 656 21.56 -1.22 -10.29
C ASP A 656 20.33 -0.95 -11.15
N THR A 657 20.20 0.26 -11.70
CA THR A 657 19.08 0.64 -12.56
C THR A 657 19.14 -0.10 -13.91
N VAL A 658 20.33 -0.24 -14.50
CA VAL A 658 20.56 -1.02 -15.71
C VAL A 658 20.23 -2.50 -15.48
N ALA A 659 20.67 -3.07 -14.35
CA ALA A 659 20.39 -4.45 -13.99
C ALA A 659 18.87 -4.68 -13.86
N ALA A 660 18.17 -3.79 -13.15
CA ALA A 660 16.72 -3.83 -12.98
C ALA A 660 15.98 -3.72 -14.33
N PHE A 661 16.36 -2.77 -15.18
CA PHE A 661 15.76 -2.63 -16.51
C PHE A 661 15.99 -3.88 -17.37
N ASN A 662 17.21 -4.42 -17.36
CA ASN A 662 17.53 -5.63 -18.11
C ASN A 662 16.75 -6.85 -17.63
N GLN A 663 16.51 -6.97 -16.31
CA GLN A 663 15.66 -8.01 -15.75
C GLN A 663 14.22 -7.89 -16.23
N LEU A 664 13.65 -6.68 -16.25
CA LEU A 664 12.32 -6.46 -16.82
C LEU A 664 12.26 -6.88 -18.29
N VAL A 665 13.25 -6.49 -19.09
CA VAL A 665 13.28 -6.85 -20.51
C VAL A 665 13.25 -8.37 -20.67
N VAL A 666 14.07 -9.09 -19.89
CA VAL A 666 14.07 -10.56 -19.87
C VAL A 666 12.71 -11.11 -19.45
N ALA A 667 12.09 -10.54 -18.41
CA ALA A 667 10.79 -10.98 -17.92
C ALA A 667 9.71 -10.82 -18.99
N ILE A 668 9.60 -9.65 -19.64
CA ILE A 668 8.63 -9.41 -20.72
C ILE A 668 8.89 -10.36 -21.89
N GLU A 669 10.15 -10.47 -22.35
CA GLU A 669 10.50 -11.35 -23.46
C GLU A 669 10.17 -12.82 -23.20
N SER A 670 10.32 -13.29 -21.96
CA SER A 670 10.00 -14.68 -21.59
C SER A 670 8.51 -15.03 -21.69
N HIS A 671 7.63 -14.02 -21.66
CA HIS A 671 6.18 -14.17 -21.81
C HIS A 671 5.70 -13.98 -23.26
N LEU A 672 6.60 -13.61 -24.20
CA LEU A 672 6.24 -13.45 -25.61
C LEU A 672 6.17 -14.80 -26.34
N PRO A 673 5.26 -14.97 -27.33
CA PRO A 673 5.15 -16.20 -28.11
C PRO A 673 6.46 -16.59 -28.82
N ALA A 674 6.74 -17.89 -28.95
CA ALA A 674 7.99 -18.40 -29.54
C ALA A 674 8.28 -17.92 -30.99
N ASN A 675 7.24 -17.54 -31.75
CA ASN A 675 7.38 -17.00 -33.11
C ASN A 675 7.63 -15.47 -33.16
N SER A 676 7.72 -14.81 -32.00
CA SER A 676 7.93 -13.36 -31.89
C SER A 676 9.41 -12.98 -31.72
N GLN A 677 10.36 -13.90 -31.96
CA GLN A 677 11.79 -13.59 -31.97
C GLN A 677 12.14 -12.69 -33.16
N ALA A 678 11.85 -11.40 -33.02
CA ALA A 678 12.48 -10.37 -33.83
C ALA A 678 14.01 -10.47 -33.65
N THR A 679 14.74 -10.37 -34.75
CA THR A 679 16.21 -10.27 -34.78
C THR A 679 16.71 -9.34 -33.69
N LYS A 680 17.51 -9.86 -32.75
CA LYS A 680 18.16 -9.09 -31.67
C LYS A 680 18.92 -7.91 -32.27
N PRO A 681 18.50 -6.65 -32.07
CA PRO A 681 19.31 -5.51 -32.44
C PRO A 681 20.49 -5.45 -31.46
N SER A 682 21.68 -5.86 -31.91
CA SER A 682 22.92 -5.61 -31.19
C SER A 682 23.40 -4.20 -31.51
N THR A 683 22.75 -3.19 -30.95
CA THR A 683 23.26 -1.81 -31.05
C THR A 683 23.04 -1.11 -29.72
N VAL A 684 24.13 -0.99 -28.97
CA VAL A 684 24.26 -0.03 -27.87
C VAL A 684 23.94 1.37 -28.40
N ILE A 685 23.26 2.21 -27.62
CA ILE A 685 23.06 3.61 -27.98
C ILE A 685 24.43 4.30 -27.99
N SER A 686 24.89 4.74 -29.16
CA SER A 686 26.22 5.35 -29.34
C SER A 686 26.29 6.77 -28.78
N ASP A 687 27.46 7.18 -28.30
CA ASP A 687 27.74 8.56 -27.85
C ASP A 687 27.33 9.61 -28.87
N ARG A 688 27.60 9.36 -30.16
CA ARG A 688 27.24 10.26 -31.25
C ARG A 688 25.72 10.52 -31.34
N LEU A 689 24.89 9.52 -31.03
CA LEU A 689 23.44 9.69 -31.00
C LEU A 689 23.04 10.54 -29.79
N LEU A 690 23.61 10.26 -28.63
CA LEU A 690 23.32 10.99 -27.39
C LEU A 690 23.74 12.46 -27.51
N ASP A 691 24.86 12.74 -28.17
CA ASP A 691 25.30 14.08 -28.52
C ASP A 691 24.31 14.77 -29.46
N PHE A 692 23.87 14.08 -30.51
CA PHE A 692 22.87 14.60 -31.44
C PHE A 692 21.50 14.85 -30.76
N ALA A 693 21.14 14.02 -29.78
CA ALA A 693 19.95 14.17 -28.96
C ALA A 693 20.12 15.20 -27.83
N GLY A 694 21.30 15.82 -27.68
CA GLY A 694 21.59 16.83 -26.66
C GLY A 694 21.68 16.29 -25.21
N VAL A 695 21.85 14.97 -25.03
CA VAL A 695 21.94 14.36 -23.70
C VAL A 695 23.29 14.69 -23.05
N LYS A 696 23.26 15.48 -21.98
CA LYS A 696 24.45 16.05 -21.30
C LYS A 696 25.44 14.97 -20.85
N GLU A 697 26.74 15.24 -21.01
CA GLU A 697 27.82 14.38 -20.53
C GLU A 697 28.67 15.11 -19.46
N PRO A 698 29.02 14.47 -18.33
CA PRO A 698 28.43 13.21 -17.85
C PRO A 698 26.99 13.45 -17.38
N SER A 699 26.11 12.43 -17.39
CA SER A 699 24.81 12.46 -16.71
C SER A 699 24.31 11.03 -16.42
N PHE A 700 23.39 10.90 -15.46
CA PHE A 700 22.78 9.61 -15.14
C PHE A 700 22.05 9.01 -16.36
N ALA A 701 21.19 9.81 -17.01
CA ALA A 701 20.41 9.38 -18.18
C ALA A 701 21.31 8.88 -19.32
N ARG A 702 22.43 9.58 -19.59
CA ARG A 702 23.42 9.15 -20.60
C ARG A 702 24.02 7.79 -20.24
N SER A 703 24.50 7.66 -19.01
CA SER A 703 25.15 6.44 -18.51
C SER A 703 24.19 5.25 -18.53
N PHE A 704 22.93 5.46 -18.14
CA PHE A 704 21.87 4.46 -18.23
C PHE A 704 21.63 4.02 -19.68
N LEU A 705 21.41 4.95 -20.60
CA LEU A 705 21.11 4.67 -22.01
C LEU A 705 22.25 3.94 -22.74
N GLN A 706 23.51 4.19 -22.36
CA GLN A 706 24.69 3.50 -22.90
C GLN A 706 24.78 2.03 -22.43
N CYS A 707 24.18 1.69 -21.29
CA CYS A 707 24.37 0.38 -20.65
C CYS A 707 23.14 -0.54 -20.71
N ILE A 708 21.95 -0.01 -20.99
CA ILE A 708 20.74 -0.84 -21.09
C ILE A 708 20.74 -1.76 -22.30
N ARG A 709 20.10 -2.92 -22.13
CA ARG A 709 19.74 -3.82 -23.22
C ARG A 709 18.52 -3.25 -23.97
N LEU A 710 18.66 -2.96 -25.25
CA LEU A 710 17.51 -2.57 -26.07
C LEU A 710 16.47 -3.71 -26.13
N PRO A 711 15.21 -3.45 -25.75
CA PRO A 711 14.17 -4.49 -25.76
C PRO A 711 13.78 -4.90 -27.18
N GLY A 712 13.50 -6.21 -27.38
CA GLY A 712 13.01 -6.75 -28.66
C GLY A 712 11.51 -6.48 -28.94
N PHE A 713 10.84 -5.66 -28.13
CA PHE A 713 9.41 -5.37 -28.20
C PHE A 713 9.13 -3.87 -28.30
N ARG A 714 7.94 -3.52 -28.79
CA ARG A 714 7.55 -2.14 -29.10
C ARG A 714 7.03 -1.35 -27.89
N TYR A 715 6.39 -2.04 -26.94
CA TYR A 715 5.73 -1.41 -25.81
C TYR A 715 6.32 -1.95 -24.51
N LEU A 716 6.84 -1.06 -23.69
CA LEU A 716 7.28 -1.36 -22.34
C LEU A 716 6.08 -1.63 -21.44
N ALA A 717 5.02 -0.84 -21.65
CA ALA A 717 3.70 -0.92 -21.02
C ALA A 717 2.60 -0.51 -21.98
N PRO A 718 1.32 -0.78 -21.67
CA PRO A 718 0.19 -0.21 -22.40
C PRO A 718 0.35 1.32 -22.52
N GLY A 719 0.56 1.78 -23.75
CA GLY A 719 0.78 3.20 -24.06
C GLY A 719 2.23 3.71 -23.90
N ILE A 720 3.15 2.97 -23.28
CA ILE A 720 4.56 3.37 -23.10
C ILE A 720 5.44 2.67 -24.15
N LEU A 721 6.08 3.46 -25.01
CA LEU A 721 6.83 2.99 -26.17
C LEU A 721 8.31 2.83 -25.87
N ILE A 722 8.91 1.84 -26.52
CA ILE A 722 10.35 1.81 -26.77
C ILE A 722 10.61 2.60 -28.06
N PRO A 723 11.24 3.78 -28.00
CA PRO A 723 11.49 4.57 -29.19
C PRO A 723 12.55 3.88 -30.07
N SER A 724 12.42 4.02 -31.40
CA SER A 724 13.56 3.73 -32.27
C SER A 724 14.69 4.73 -32.01
N VAL A 725 15.91 4.37 -32.40
CA VAL A 725 17.11 5.23 -32.29
C VAL A 725 16.84 6.65 -32.84
N ASP A 726 16.24 6.75 -34.03
CA ASP A 726 15.93 8.04 -34.65
C ASP A 726 14.78 8.77 -33.93
N ALA A 727 13.74 8.03 -33.53
CA ALA A 727 12.60 8.62 -32.82
C ALA A 727 13.00 9.15 -31.44
N PHE A 728 13.93 8.48 -30.75
CA PHE A 728 14.47 8.93 -29.47
C PHE A 728 15.10 10.31 -29.61
N ALA A 729 16.02 10.49 -30.57
CA ALA A 729 16.70 11.76 -30.77
C ALA A 729 15.75 12.89 -31.18
N GLN A 730 14.79 12.60 -32.06
CA GLN A 730 13.81 13.59 -32.53
C GLN A 730 12.77 13.99 -31.47
N SER A 731 12.59 13.15 -30.43
CA SER A 731 11.60 13.41 -29.37
C SER A 731 12.12 14.29 -28.24
N GLN A 732 13.42 14.61 -28.21
CA GLN A 732 14.02 15.44 -27.16
C GLN A 732 13.76 16.93 -27.41
N LEU A 733 12.82 17.52 -26.66
CA LEU A 733 12.50 18.96 -26.75
C LEU A 733 13.28 19.82 -25.75
N PHE A 734 13.66 19.25 -24.61
CA PHE A 734 14.25 19.98 -23.50
C PHE A 734 15.77 20.06 -23.55
N THR A 735 16.42 19.05 -24.14
CA THR A 735 17.88 18.90 -24.14
C THR A 735 18.62 20.00 -24.91
N SER A 736 17.93 20.68 -25.83
CA SER A 736 18.46 21.84 -26.57
C SER A 736 18.27 23.19 -25.87
N ILE A 737 17.51 23.23 -24.76
CA ILE A 737 17.23 24.46 -24.02
C ILE A 737 18.31 24.65 -22.96
N GLN A 738 19.02 25.78 -23.04
CA GLN A 738 19.98 26.19 -22.02
C GLN A 738 19.30 27.06 -20.98
N ASP A 739 19.63 26.83 -19.70
CA ASP A 739 19.22 27.73 -18.63
C ASP A 739 20.21 28.91 -18.53
N PRO A 740 19.78 30.15 -18.84
CA PRO A 740 20.67 31.30 -18.83
C PRO A 740 21.15 31.68 -17.42
N ASN A 741 20.50 31.18 -16.37
CA ASN A 741 20.84 31.47 -14.97
C ASN A 741 21.57 30.31 -14.29
N ASP A 742 21.72 29.16 -14.94
CA ASP A 742 22.28 27.94 -14.34
C ASP A 742 23.02 27.05 -15.35
N ASP A 743 24.33 27.28 -15.51
CA ASP A 743 25.21 26.47 -16.37
C ASP A 743 25.33 25.00 -15.90
N HIS A 744 24.88 24.70 -14.68
CA HIS A 744 24.94 23.38 -14.07
C HIS A 744 23.64 22.58 -14.26
N ALA A 745 22.60 23.18 -14.84
CA ALA A 745 21.33 22.54 -15.11
C ALA A 745 21.48 21.29 -15.99
N VAL A 746 20.78 20.22 -15.63
CA VAL A 746 20.63 19.01 -16.43
C VAL A 746 19.19 18.97 -16.94
N PRO A 747 18.97 19.07 -18.27
CA PRO A 747 17.63 19.07 -18.82
C PRO A 747 16.97 17.69 -18.72
N PRO A 748 15.64 17.62 -18.61
CA PRO A 748 14.92 16.36 -18.59
C PRO A 748 15.04 15.64 -19.95
N VAL A 749 15.34 14.35 -19.92
CA VAL A 749 15.47 13.48 -21.10
C VAL A 749 14.25 12.58 -21.18
N LEU A 750 13.56 12.59 -22.31
CA LEU A 750 12.43 11.70 -22.58
C LEU A 750 12.95 10.29 -22.88
N LEU A 751 12.87 9.39 -21.91
CA LEU A 751 13.38 8.03 -22.01
C LEU A 751 12.38 7.12 -22.73
N PHE A 752 11.12 7.15 -22.30
CA PHE A 752 10.05 6.29 -22.84
C PHE A 752 8.79 7.11 -23.11
N PRO A 753 8.50 7.46 -24.38
CA PRO A 753 7.35 8.28 -24.72
C PRO A 753 6.05 7.47 -24.75
N THR A 754 4.93 8.17 -24.66
CA THR A 754 3.63 7.68 -25.08
C THR A 754 3.27 8.22 -26.47
N VAL A 755 2.18 7.72 -27.06
CA VAL A 755 1.66 8.27 -28.33
C VAL A 755 0.97 9.63 -28.14
N GLU A 756 0.55 9.93 -26.91
CA GLU A 756 -0.20 11.13 -26.57
C GLU A 756 0.72 12.31 -26.26
N LYS A 757 0.20 13.52 -26.48
CA LYS A 757 0.88 14.77 -26.13
C LYS A 757 0.05 15.57 -25.14
N VAL A 758 0.75 16.36 -24.32
CA VAL A 758 0.17 17.16 -23.25
C VAL A 758 0.64 18.59 -23.31
N GLN A 759 -0.24 19.49 -22.87
CA GLN A 759 0.06 20.90 -22.65
C GLN A 759 -0.14 21.21 -21.17
N PHE A 760 0.92 21.64 -20.49
CA PHE A 760 0.87 21.91 -19.03
C PHE A 760 0.46 23.32 -18.64
N ASP A 761 0.18 24.18 -19.62
CA ASP A 761 -0.15 25.60 -19.41
C ASP A 761 -1.61 25.82 -18.93
N LEU A 762 -2.20 24.83 -18.23
CA LEU A 762 -3.49 25.01 -17.57
C LEU A 762 -3.25 25.84 -16.30
N GLN A 763 -3.35 27.15 -16.48
CA GLN A 763 -3.25 28.17 -15.46
C GLN A 763 -4.33 27.95 -14.40
N ASP A 764 -3.95 27.30 -13.30
CA ASP A 764 -4.74 27.27 -12.07
C ASP A 764 -3.99 28.04 -10.98
N GLN A 765 -4.75 28.67 -10.09
CA GLN A 765 -4.36 29.81 -9.25
C GLN A 765 -3.23 29.55 -8.21
N TYR A 766 -2.55 28.40 -8.29
CA TYR A 766 -1.56 27.91 -7.33
C TYR A 766 -0.31 27.24 -7.95
N GLY A 767 0.06 27.54 -9.21
CA GLY A 767 1.43 27.29 -9.74
C GLY A 767 1.95 25.84 -9.82
N ALA A 768 1.24 24.84 -9.29
CA ALA A 768 1.79 23.52 -8.96
C ALA A 768 1.46 22.41 -9.97
N ARG A 769 1.16 22.75 -11.23
CA ARG A 769 0.87 21.73 -12.25
C ARG A 769 2.07 21.39 -13.14
N ASN A 770 3.12 22.21 -13.26
CA ASN A 770 4.24 21.85 -14.13
C ASN A 770 5.21 20.82 -13.47
N PRO A 771 5.60 19.74 -14.16
CA PRO A 771 6.63 18.80 -13.68
C PRO A 771 8.07 19.31 -13.78
N PHE A 772 8.34 20.39 -14.53
CA PHE A 772 9.70 20.82 -14.86
C PHE A 772 10.04 22.22 -14.32
N ARG A 773 11.35 22.52 -14.24
CA ARG A 773 11.87 23.83 -13.79
C ARG A 773 11.29 24.99 -14.64
N PRO A 774 11.03 26.17 -14.06
CA PRO A 774 10.39 27.31 -14.73
C PRO A 774 11.00 27.69 -16.09
N VAL A 775 12.32 27.60 -16.23
CA VAL A 775 13.03 27.92 -17.48
C VAL A 775 12.55 27.10 -18.68
N TYR A 776 12.21 25.83 -18.47
CA TYR A 776 11.71 24.95 -19.52
C TYR A 776 10.23 25.22 -19.84
N VAL A 777 9.48 25.67 -18.84
CA VAL A 777 8.07 26.05 -18.98
C VAL A 777 7.93 27.26 -19.90
N ASP A 778 8.73 28.29 -19.66
CA ASP A 778 8.70 29.51 -20.46
C ASP A 778 9.14 29.24 -21.90
N ALA A 779 10.16 28.41 -22.09
CA ALA A 779 10.69 28.07 -23.41
C ALA A 779 9.74 27.20 -24.25
N LEU A 780 8.96 26.30 -23.62
CA LEU A 780 8.02 25.40 -24.30
C LEU A 780 6.56 25.80 -24.10
N LYS A 781 6.32 27.07 -23.77
CA LYS A 781 4.97 27.59 -23.58
C LYS A 781 4.12 27.40 -24.84
N HIS A 782 2.90 26.89 -24.67
CA HIS A 782 1.97 26.55 -25.76
C HIS A 782 2.43 25.42 -26.71
N ILE A 783 3.49 24.69 -26.36
CA ILE A 783 3.94 23.53 -27.13
C ILE A 783 3.36 22.25 -26.51
N ASN A 784 2.72 21.43 -27.35
CA ASN A 784 2.32 20.08 -26.98
C ASN A 784 3.56 19.20 -26.88
N ILE A 785 3.93 18.80 -25.67
CA ILE A 785 5.06 17.90 -25.44
C ILE A 785 4.59 16.44 -25.37
N PRO A 786 5.45 15.45 -25.68
CA PRO A 786 5.08 14.04 -25.47
C PRO A 786 4.81 13.73 -24.00
N ALA A 787 3.74 13.01 -23.69
CA ALA A 787 3.61 12.37 -22.37
C ALA A 787 4.54 11.14 -22.31
N GLY A 788 4.97 10.72 -21.11
CA GLY A 788 5.94 9.64 -20.97
C GLY A 788 6.84 9.75 -19.74
N ILE A 789 7.86 8.91 -19.69
CA ILE A 789 8.84 8.86 -18.60
C ILE A 789 10.03 9.75 -18.96
N TYR A 790 10.22 10.80 -18.15
CA TYR A 790 11.33 11.73 -18.26
C TYR A 790 12.34 11.48 -17.13
N SER A 791 13.63 11.69 -17.38
CA SER A 791 14.58 11.96 -16.28
C SER A 791 14.23 13.27 -15.60
N ASP A 792 14.56 13.40 -14.33
CA ASP A 792 14.27 14.62 -13.58
C ASP A 792 15.11 15.82 -14.08
N ALA A 793 14.57 17.01 -13.92
CA ALA A 793 15.19 18.26 -14.32
C ALA A 793 15.86 18.92 -13.11
N ILE A 794 17.17 18.80 -12.98
CA ILE A 794 17.89 19.22 -11.76
C ILE A 794 18.93 20.30 -12.04
N SER A 795 19.33 20.98 -10.96
CA SER A 795 20.59 21.73 -10.91
C SER A 795 21.59 20.97 -10.04
N ARG A 796 22.82 20.79 -10.52
CA ARG A 796 23.87 20.09 -9.75
C ARG A 796 24.38 20.89 -8.55
N VAL A 797 24.10 22.19 -8.53
CA VAL A 797 24.51 23.10 -7.44
C VAL A 797 23.41 23.31 -6.40
N GLU A 798 22.16 22.90 -6.69
CA GLU A 798 21.08 22.94 -5.70
C GLU A 798 21.17 21.77 -4.72
N THR A 799 20.56 21.94 -3.56
CA THR A 799 20.61 20.96 -2.49
C THR A 799 19.76 19.71 -2.79
N ASP A 800 20.23 18.55 -2.31
CA ASP A 800 19.54 17.25 -2.42
C ASP A 800 19.07 16.89 -3.86
N ASN A 801 19.94 17.10 -4.85
CA ASN A 801 19.63 16.86 -6.27
C ASN A 801 19.78 15.38 -6.71
N ALA A 802 18.86 14.88 -7.54
CA ALA A 802 18.91 13.49 -8.00
C ALA A 802 18.70 13.39 -9.51
N GLU A 803 19.78 13.27 -10.28
CA GLU A 803 19.70 12.96 -11.70
C GLU A 803 19.12 11.57 -11.97
N GLU A 804 19.19 10.68 -10.99
CA GLU A 804 18.56 9.37 -11.04
C GLU A 804 17.03 9.42 -10.89
N GLY A 805 16.45 10.56 -10.49
CA GLY A 805 15.01 10.74 -10.40
C GLY A 805 14.32 10.64 -11.77
N PHE A 806 13.06 10.18 -11.77
CA PHE A 806 12.23 10.15 -12.97
C PHE A 806 10.87 10.78 -12.69
N THR A 807 10.33 11.46 -13.70
CA THR A 807 8.99 12.03 -13.67
C THR A 807 8.12 11.37 -14.72
N PHE A 808 7.05 10.70 -14.27
CA PHE A 808 6.09 10.09 -15.17
C PHE A 808 4.95 11.05 -15.48
N VAL A 809 4.99 11.62 -16.66
CA VAL A 809 3.97 12.54 -17.15
C VAL A 809 2.83 11.76 -17.80
N LEU A 810 1.64 11.87 -17.24
CA LEU A 810 0.42 11.27 -17.77
C LEU A 810 -0.32 12.19 -18.75
N PRO A 811 -1.01 11.63 -19.77
CA PRO A 811 -1.86 12.39 -20.67
C PRO A 811 -3.22 12.83 -20.07
N TYR A 812 -3.47 12.47 -18.82
CA TYR A 812 -4.70 12.74 -18.08
C TYR A 812 -4.41 12.89 -16.58
N THR A 813 -5.37 13.45 -15.84
CA THR A 813 -5.30 13.57 -14.38
C THR A 813 -5.86 12.35 -13.66
N ILE A 814 -5.35 12.10 -12.47
CA ILE A 814 -5.70 11.02 -11.54
C ILE A 814 -5.84 11.61 -10.13
N GLY A 815 -6.35 10.81 -9.17
CA GLY A 815 -6.45 11.20 -7.76
C GLY A 815 -7.86 11.57 -7.27
N GLU A 816 -8.79 11.93 -8.16
CA GLU A 816 -10.19 12.27 -7.79
C GLU A 816 -10.90 11.17 -7.00
N ASN A 817 -10.63 9.90 -7.34
CA ASN A 817 -11.23 8.75 -6.66
C ASN A 817 -10.29 8.08 -5.62
N LYS A 818 -9.16 8.71 -5.27
CA LYS A 818 -8.19 8.23 -4.26
C LYS A 818 -7.64 6.80 -4.48
N PHE A 819 -7.77 6.24 -5.69
CA PHE A 819 -7.26 4.90 -6.03
C PHE A 819 -5.76 4.85 -6.32
N ALA A 820 -5.14 6.00 -6.60
CA ALA A 820 -3.73 6.08 -6.93
C ALA A 820 -2.93 6.58 -5.71
N ARG A 821 -1.72 6.03 -5.53
CA ARG A 821 -0.84 6.32 -4.39
C ARG A 821 0.58 6.66 -4.84
N LYS A 822 1.29 7.44 -4.05
CA LYS A 822 2.74 7.65 -4.15
C LYS A 822 3.49 6.37 -3.74
N SER A 823 4.82 6.34 -3.93
CA SER A 823 5.64 5.18 -3.57
C SER A 823 5.71 4.88 -2.07
N ASP A 824 5.44 5.87 -1.22
CA ASP A 824 5.33 5.71 0.25
C ASP A 824 3.92 5.25 0.70
N GLY A 825 3.00 4.99 -0.25
CA GLY A 825 1.63 4.59 0.02
C GLY A 825 0.67 5.74 0.32
N SER A 826 1.14 6.98 0.42
CA SER A 826 0.28 8.16 0.61
C SER A 826 -0.64 8.37 -0.60
N GLN A 827 -1.84 8.91 -0.37
CA GLN A 827 -2.80 9.15 -1.44
C GLN A 827 -2.33 10.27 -2.37
N LEU A 828 -2.58 10.11 -3.67
CA LEU A 828 -2.41 11.20 -4.62
C LEU A 828 -3.54 12.22 -4.46
N GLY A 829 -3.18 13.50 -4.43
CA GLY A 829 -4.14 14.59 -4.43
C GLY A 829 -4.99 14.62 -5.70
N GLU A 830 -6.17 15.25 -5.63
CA GLU A 830 -7.06 15.38 -6.79
C GLU A 830 -6.39 16.17 -7.94
N GLY A 831 -6.65 15.76 -9.18
CA GLY A 831 -6.11 16.45 -10.37
C GLY A 831 -4.61 16.23 -10.63
N ASN A 832 -4.00 15.21 -10.03
CA ASN A 832 -2.57 14.92 -10.19
C ASN A 832 -2.27 14.24 -11.52
N PHE A 833 -1.14 14.51 -12.18
CA PHE A 833 -0.75 13.83 -13.43
C PHE A 833 0.75 13.54 -13.56
N LYS A 834 1.51 13.80 -12.50
CA LYS A 834 2.99 13.68 -12.50
C LYS A 834 3.56 13.00 -11.25
N ASP A 835 2.81 12.99 -10.15
CA ASP A 835 3.28 12.45 -8.87
C ASP A 835 3.08 10.94 -8.74
N LEU A 836 2.55 10.30 -9.78
CA LEU A 836 2.42 8.85 -9.83
C LEU A 836 3.82 8.21 -9.73
N TYR A 837 4.00 7.36 -8.72
CA TYR A 837 5.28 6.74 -8.35
C TYR A 837 6.37 7.68 -7.83
N GLN A 838 6.06 8.95 -7.57
CA GLN A 838 7.00 9.83 -6.88
C GLN A 838 7.24 9.37 -5.44
N HIS A 839 8.40 9.74 -4.93
CA HIS A 839 8.74 9.57 -3.53
C HIS A 839 7.88 10.50 -2.68
N GLY A 840 7.36 9.99 -1.57
CA GLY A 840 6.75 10.84 -0.55
C GLY A 840 7.80 11.29 0.47
N PHE A 841 7.47 11.29 1.75
CA PHE A 841 8.40 11.74 2.79
C PHE A 841 9.69 10.90 2.82
N LYS A 842 10.85 11.56 3.04
CA LYS A 842 12.18 10.93 3.13
C LYS A 842 12.63 10.81 4.59
N PRO A 843 12.46 9.65 5.25
CA PRO A 843 12.71 9.55 6.69
C PRO A 843 14.19 9.59 7.10
N PHE A 844 15.11 9.46 6.14
CA PHE A 844 16.55 9.37 6.39
C PHE A 844 17.32 10.63 5.97
N GLY A 845 16.62 11.70 5.61
CA GLY A 845 17.20 12.99 5.21
C GLY A 845 16.84 13.39 3.77
N GLY A 846 17.04 14.68 3.47
CA GLY A 846 16.65 15.31 2.21
C GLY A 846 15.34 16.09 2.28
N ASP A 847 15.07 16.89 1.25
CA ASP A 847 13.84 17.68 1.13
C ASP A 847 12.69 16.81 0.61
N TRP A 848 11.52 16.86 1.27
CA TRP A 848 10.34 16.05 0.95
C TRP A 848 9.80 16.26 -0.47
N SER A 849 10.07 17.42 -1.08
CA SER A 849 9.55 17.80 -2.39
C SER A 849 10.39 17.32 -3.59
N ARG A 850 11.58 16.75 -3.35
CA ARG A 850 12.57 16.42 -4.40
C ARG A 850 12.67 14.92 -4.65
N ALA A 851 12.77 14.49 -5.92
CA ALA A 851 12.93 13.07 -6.25
C ALA A 851 14.30 12.55 -5.78
N VAL A 852 14.37 11.29 -5.32
CA VAL A 852 15.62 10.52 -5.12
C VAL A 852 15.29 9.07 -5.45
N LEU A 853 15.77 8.54 -6.57
CA LEU A 853 15.66 7.10 -6.85
C LEU A 853 16.37 6.35 -5.71
N CYS A 854 15.72 5.35 -5.12
CA CYS A 854 16.15 4.71 -3.86
C CYS A 854 17.66 4.43 -3.80
N SER A 855 18.39 5.42 -3.27
CA SER A 855 19.69 5.24 -2.63
C SER A 855 19.53 4.42 -1.33
N TYR A 856 18.28 4.23 -0.92
CA TYR A 856 17.79 3.39 0.17
C TYR A 856 17.88 1.90 -0.18
N LYS A 857 19.07 1.40 -0.53
CA LYS A 857 19.43 -0.02 -0.40
C LYS A 857 19.74 -0.34 1.06
N LEU A 858 18.80 0.00 1.93
CA LEU A 858 18.54 -0.84 3.08
C LEU A 858 17.17 -1.39 2.85
N ASP A 859 17.09 -2.71 2.70
CA ASP A 859 15.87 -3.43 2.99
C ASP A 859 15.57 -3.36 4.50
N ILE A 860 15.39 -2.14 5.02
CA ILE A 860 14.70 -1.87 6.27
C ILE A 860 13.27 -1.58 5.90
N VAL A 861 12.56 -2.68 5.73
CA VAL A 861 11.24 -2.83 6.29
C VAL A 861 11.37 -4.02 7.22
N ILE A 862 11.59 -3.75 8.49
CA ILE A 862 11.52 -4.80 9.51
C ILE A 862 10.20 -4.61 10.23
N VAL A 863 9.30 -5.51 9.82
CA VAL A 863 8.14 -5.98 10.57
C VAL A 863 7.10 -4.89 10.88
N GLN A 864 6.69 -4.12 9.87
CA GLN A 864 5.31 -3.58 9.82
C GLN A 864 4.86 -3.04 8.46
N TRP A 865 5.45 -3.52 7.37
CA TRP A 865 4.94 -3.20 6.04
C TRP A 865 4.93 -4.47 5.20
N ASP A 866 3.79 -5.16 5.16
CA ASP A 866 3.46 -5.96 3.99
C ASP A 866 2.81 -5.02 2.96
N ILE A 867 3.63 -4.10 2.46
CA ILE A 867 3.49 -3.65 1.08
C ILE A 867 4.53 -4.46 0.35
N SER A 868 4.09 -5.56 -0.25
CA SER A 868 4.86 -6.21 -1.30
C SER A 868 5.42 -5.15 -2.27
N HIS A 869 6.76 -5.01 -2.27
CA HIS A 869 7.59 -4.29 -3.24
C HIS A 869 7.67 -2.75 -3.12
N ILE A 870 8.48 -2.23 -2.19
CA ILE A 870 9.21 -0.97 -2.44
C ILE A 870 10.48 -1.34 -3.21
N ASN A 871 10.35 -1.38 -4.53
CA ASN A 871 11.47 -1.55 -5.45
C ASN A 871 11.39 -0.41 -6.46
N CYS A 872 12.52 0.26 -6.71
CA CYS A 872 12.77 1.17 -7.86
C CYS A 872 12.32 0.63 -9.22
N VAL A 873 11.97 -0.66 -9.28
CA VAL A 873 11.65 -1.43 -10.47
C VAL A 873 10.16 -1.35 -10.84
N ARG A 874 9.25 -0.89 -9.97
CA ARG A 874 7.79 -0.90 -10.29
C ARG A 874 7.31 0.12 -11.32
N VAL A 875 8.06 1.19 -11.60
CA VAL A 875 7.74 2.09 -12.75
C VAL A 875 7.84 1.31 -14.07
N LEU A 876 8.69 0.28 -14.09
CA LEU A 876 8.98 -0.53 -15.26
C LEU A 876 8.22 -1.89 -15.20
N GLU A 877 8.07 -2.53 -14.03
CA GLU A 877 7.46 -3.87 -13.86
C GLU A 877 5.92 -3.92 -13.84
N MET A 878 5.20 -2.86 -13.45
CA MET A 878 3.72 -2.88 -13.45
C MET A 878 3.10 -2.85 -14.86
N SER A 879 3.94 -2.75 -15.89
CA SER A 879 3.53 -2.79 -17.28
C SER A 879 3.02 -4.15 -17.75
N ALA A 880 3.41 -5.23 -17.08
CA ALA A 880 3.08 -6.60 -17.48
C ALA A 880 1.92 -7.21 -16.67
N ALA A 881 1.64 -6.72 -15.46
CA ALA A 881 0.70 -7.38 -14.53
C ALA A 881 -0.65 -6.68 -14.34
N GLY A 882 -0.86 -5.48 -14.91
CA GLY A 882 -2.03 -4.64 -14.64
C GLY A 882 -3.11 -4.53 -15.72
N TRP A 883 -3.00 -5.22 -16.86
CA TRP A 883 -3.87 -4.97 -18.03
C TRP A 883 -4.55 -6.22 -18.63
N THR A 884 -4.91 -7.20 -17.79
CA THR A 884 -5.82 -8.27 -18.22
C THR A 884 -7.30 -7.96 -17.97
N HIS A 885 -7.66 -6.90 -17.24
CA HIS A 885 -9.05 -6.43 -17.12
C HIS A 885 -9.13 -4.90 -17.21
N GLY A 886 -9.46 -4.37 -18.40
CA GLY A 886 -9.79 -2.94 -18.53
C GLY A 886 -9.56 -2.25 -19.88
N VAL A 887 -9.63 -2.94 -21.03
CA VAL A 887 -9.84 -2.24 -22.32
C VAL A 887 -11.09 -2.79 -22.97
N SER A 888 -12.23 -2.23 -22.57
CA SER A 888 -13.41 -2.21 -23.42
C SER A 888 -13.17 -1.16 -24.49
N THR A 889 -12.91 -1.61 -25.71
CA THR A 889 -13.10 -0.86 -26.96
C THR A 889 -14.50 -0.23 -26.97
N GLY A 890 -14.59 1.09 -26.77
CA GLY A 890 -15.89 1.76 -26.68
C GLY A 890 -15.83 3.28 -26.57
N ALA A 891 -14.94 3.94 -27.32
CA ALA A 891 -14.96 5.41 -27.46
C ALA A 891 -14.56 5.87 -28.88
N LEU A 892 -14.88 5.07 -29.89
CA LEU A 892 -14.73 5.41 -31.31
C LEU A 892 -15.95 4.91 -32.10
N HIS A 893 -17.14 5.40 -31.77
CA HIS A 893 -18.31 5.39 -32.66
C HIS A 893 -19.41 6.29 -32.07
N HIS A 894 -19.22 7.61 -32.12
CA HIS A 894 -20.30 8.59 -32.20
C HIS A 894 -19.76 9.92 -32.74
N MET A 895 -19.21 9.88 -33.95
CA MET A 895 -19.12 11.04 -34.84
C MET A 895 -19.43 10.53 -36.23
N ASP A 896 -20.72 10.47 -36.57
CA ASP A 896 -21.23 10.55 -37.94
C ASP A 896 -22.76 10.58 -37.90
N ALA A 897 -23.32 11.78 -37.64
CA ALA A 897 -24.63 12.21 -38.11
C ALA A 897 -24.90 13.64 -37.61
N ALA A 898 -24.48 14.65 -38.39
CA ALA A 898 -25.24 15.89 -38.65
C ALA A 898 -24.35 16.93 -39.34
N VAL A 899 -24.15 16.78 -40.64
CA VAL A 899 -23.93 17.93 -41.52
C VAL A 899 -25.29 18.30 -42.11
N SER A 900 -25.92 19.36 -41.60
CA SER A 900 -26.83 20.21 -42.39
C SER A 900 -27.29 21.43 -41.60
N GLY A 901 -27.05 22.62 -42.16
CA GLY A 901 -27.92 23.79 -41.96
C GLY A 901 -27.40 24.83 -40.98
N GLY A 902 -26.74 25.87 -41.51
CA GLY A 902 -26.32 27.04 -40.76
C GLY A 902 -27.44 28.01 -40.39
N GLY A 903 -27.05 29.10 -39.73
CA GLY A 903 -27.86 30.31 -39.66
C GLY A 903 -27.77 31.09 -38.34
N ASN A 904 -26.91 32.13 -38.38
CA ASN A 904 -27.09 33.46 -37.76
C ASN A 904 -27.03 33.68 -36.23
N ALA A 905 -25.97 34.42 -35.87
CA ALA A 905 -25.99 35.77 -35.29
C ALA A 905 -26.61 35.97 -33.89
N ALA A 906 -25.78 36.37 -32.91
CA ALA A 906 -25.47 37.78 -32.60
C ALA A 906 -25.06 37.95 -31.13
N VAL A 907 -24.09 38.85 -30.94
CA VAL A 907 -23.57 39.47 -29.69
C VAL A 907 -22.56 38.65 -28.89
#